data_AF-A0A831ZMI1-F1
#
_entry.id   AF-A0A831ZMI1-F1
#
_cell.length_a   1.000
_cell.length_b   1.000
_cell.length_c   1.000
_cell.angle_alpha   90.00
_cell.angle_beta   90.00
_cell.angle_gamma   90.00
#
_symmetry.space_group_name_H-M   'P 1'
#
loop_
_entity.id
_entity.type
_entity.pdbx_description
1 polymer ?
#
loop_
_entity_poly.entity_id
_entity_poly.type
_entity_poly.pdbx_seq_one_letter_code
_entity_poly.pdbx_strand_id
1 'polypeptide(L)'
;MNLSFFENSDLYSATIKFFDQLDLKLKSLTRYPISEKDLLGNFYKDNKTFNKINKTYFVGFINENIFNHKGEIFNSNQEIFDTQVQHYEGILFYSLKLKEYPTRSEISEITRAFNRVNEKGPTVLVFAYENDGDPLISISISERFKYLQNWKQGEKVGKTTIIRDINIKHPHAGHIRILNDLKLTPDIKTFNQLHQHWLKVFDVSILNKKFYQELSNWYFWALKNVRFPNDAEAEPNGRNIALIRLITRLIFIWFMKQKGIIRKELFDKDFLENILVNLSPYESTFYKAILQNLFFATLNTPIEQRKFRKEEKYKGYINQDYMNHTFFRYHKLFKNPDTMKELFNDIPFLNGGLFECLDKAKNDDSNDTGKEIRIDGFSDNPNKQPNVPNYLFFSDEKEVDLNDDYGTKNKRYKTRGLIDIFNSYYFTIDENTPIDEEIALDPELLGRVFENLLASYNPETATTARKATGSYYTPREIVDYMVKESIKEYFKTQIKDIDEEKLESLIQYDDNPNPFDEDTTNKLINAIYNLKLIDPAVGSGAFPMGALHTLVHILHKLDPHNEKWKAEQIKAANLITDPKIKQETIERIEESFNLNELDYGRKLYLIQNCIYGVDIQPIAIQIAKLRFFISLLVDEKVDRTKPNFGIEPLPNLETKFVAANTLIGLIESQLSLTTPEILKLEDELKKLRDQYFITSSTKEKEKIKNKDYELRKTLAEELKKLGFKLETTEKIAHWDPYDTNKSADWFDPEWMFGVKDGFDIVIGNPPYIQLQKDGGALAKLYENQNYQTFARTGDIYTLFYEKGIQLLKNNGLLCYITSNKWMRAGYGEKLRAFFTKYNPLLLIDLGPDVFENATVDTNILLIQKAANQNQLKALTLQKTDKQSIAEQVQRNNVILEKLTNDAWFIGSSAEQRLKEKIEHIGKPLKEWDVKIYYGIKTGLNEAFIITTEKRNEILANCKDEAERQRTEAIIKPILRGRDIKRYHYEWAGLWVIFIPWHFPLHEDTSIQGASEKAEREFQKQYPAIYDHLLEFKEPLSKRNKEETGIRYEWYALQRCAATYYPEFEKEKIINKNIGKNLSFTIDRDGKYVEASCFFITGKSLNYILGNINSTFMKYYIYQHADRTGAGDIALKGVFIETFPLPPITSENQSIVSQIEALVDKILAAKKENSQADTSEWERGIDELVYKLYNLTEEEIGIIEKKK
;
A
#
# COMPACT_ATOMS: atom_id res chain seq x y z
N MET A 1 18.95 13.39 28.39
CA MET A 1 20.04 14.11 27.71
C MET A 1 20.04 15.56 28.15
N ASN A 2 21.19 16.19 28.38
CA ASN A 2 21.30 17.60 28.76
C ASN A 2 21.66 18.45 27.53
N LEU A 3 20.73 19.33 27.10
CA LEU A 3 20.92 20.22 25.95
C LEU A 3 21.33 21.65 26.34
N SER A 4 21.32 22.00 27.63
CA SER A 4 21.64 23.35 28.12
C SER A 4 23.05 23.85 27.77
N PHE A 5 23.94 22.98 27.29
CA PHE A 5 25.25 23.35 26.79
C PHE A 5 25.20 24.30 25.59
N PHE A 6 24.16 24.20 24.74
CA PHE A 6 23.99 25.09 23.58
C PHE A 6 23.57 26.53 23.97
N GLU A 7 23.12 26.73 25.21
CA GLU A 7 22.84 28.06 25.76
C GLU A 7 24.06 28.62 26.51
N ASN A 8 24.76 27.76 27.26
CA ASN A 8 25.79 28.15 28.22
C ASN A 8 27.23 28.08 27.66
N SER A 9 27.43 27.74 26.40
CA SER A 9 28.75 27.59 25.78
C SER A 9 28.72 28.00 24.30
N ASP A 10 29.89 28.26 23.71
CA ASP A 10 29.97 28.49 22.27
C ASP A 10 29.52 27.23 21.48
N LEU A 11 29.00 27.43 20.26
CA LEU A 11 28.40 26.36 19.45
C LEU A 11 29.34 25.16 19.26
N TYR A 12 30.63 25.39 19.09
CA TYR A 12 31.61 24.32 18.95
C TYR A 12 31.69 23.49 20.25
N SER A 13 31.95 24.14 21.39
CA SER A 13 32.03 23.48 22.69
C SER A 13 30.73 22.75 23.08
N ALA A 14 29.58 23.35 22.75
CA ALA A 14 28.28 22.75 23.00
C ALA A 14 28.07 21.47 22.18
N THR A 15 28.44 21.49 20.90
CA THR A 15 28.30 20.34 20.00
C THR A 15 29.20 19.17 20.43
N ILE A 16 30.44 19.44 20.87
CA ILE A 16 31.33 18.41 21.43
C ILE A 16 30.70 17.74 22.65
N LYS A 17 30.23 18.53 23.63
CA LYS A 17 29.57 18.00 24.84
C LYS A 17 28.30 17.22 24.54
N PHE A 18 27.61 17.57 23.46
CA PHE A 18 26.42 16.85 22.99
C PHE A 18 26.79 15.44 22.49
N PHE A 19 27.78 15.33 21.59
CA PHE A 19 28.23 14.02 21.09
C PHE A 19 28.94 13.17 22.16
N ASP A 20 29.60 13.79 23.13
CA ASP A 20 30.16 13.08 24.29
C ASP A 20 29.06 12.33 25.08
N GLN A 21 27.84 12.88 25.19
CA GLN A 21 26.71 12.18 25.84
C GLN A 21 26.19 10.97 25.05
N LEU A 22 26.47 10.92 23.75
CA LEU A 22 26.17 9.79 22.87
C LEU A 22 27.28 8.72 22.90
N ASP A 23 28.28 8.90 23.77
CA ASP A 23 29.54 8.12 23.84
C ASP A 23 30.41 8.25 22.58
N LEU A 24 30.25 9.35 21.82
CA LEU A 24 31.02 9.67 20.61
C LEU A 24 32.02 10.80 20.89
N LYS A 25 33.27 10.43 21.16
CA LYS A 25 34.34 11.41 21.45
C LYS A 25 34.90 12.04 20.18
N LEU A 26 34.34 13.18 19.79
CA LEU A 26 34.83 14.01 18.69
C LEU A 26 36.04 14.85 19.16
N LYS A 27 37.13 14.88 18.38
CA LYS A 27 38.30 15.74 18.64
C LYS A 27 38.63 16.57 17.41
N SER A 28 38.66 17.90 17.55
CA SER A 28 39.16 18.86 16.56
C SER A 28 40.04 19.90 17.25
N LEU A 29 41.15 20.33 16.61
CA LEU A 29 42.06 21.35 17.13
C LEU A 29 41.60 22.78 16.80
N THR A 30 40.68 22.95 15.84
CA THR A 30 40.31 24.25 15.28
C THR A 30 38.99 24.75 15.87
N ARG A 31 39.07 25.67 16.83
CA ARG A 31 37.90 26.35 17.44
C ARG A 31 37.42 27.58 16.66
N TYR A 32 38.05 27.87 15.51
CA TYR A 32 37.75 29.05 14.71
C TYR A 32 36.70 28.74 13.64
N PRO A 33 35.79 29.68 13.34
CA PRO A 33 34.82 29.50 12.28
C PRO A 33 35.51 29.45 10.91
N ILE A 34 35.00 28.59 10.03
CA ILE A 34 35.45 28.42 8.65
C ILE A 34 34.52 29.20 7.74
N SER A 35 35.09 29.84 6.71
CA SER A 35 34.33 30.50 5.64
C SER A 35 33.59 29.47 4.81
N GLU A 36 32.25 29.55 4.78
CA GLU A 36 31.39 28.67 3.97
C GLU A 36 31.63 28.84 2.46
N LYS A 37 32.00 30.04 2.02
CA LYS A 37 32.34 30.29 0.61
C LYS A 37 33.61 29.56 0.20
N ASP A 38 34.61 29.54 1.08
CA ASP A 38 35.87 28.82 0.84
C ASP A 38 35.68 27.30 1.00
N LEU A 39 34.82 26.87 1.92
CA LEU A 39 34.50 25.46 2.14
C LEU A 39 33.68 24.85 1.00
N LEU A 40 32.64 25.55 0.53
CA LEU A 40 31.69 25.02 -0.46
C LEU A 40 32.10 25.26 -1.91
N GLY A 41 32.97 26.24 -2.18
CA GLY A 41 33.44 26.55 -3.53
C GLY A 41 32.28 26.75 -4.51
N ASN A 42 32.27 25.96 -5.60
CA ASN A 42 31.24 26.01 -6.65
C ASN A 42 29.83 25.59 -6.18
N PHE A 43 29.72 24.95 -5.01
CA PHE A 43 28.43 24.53 -4.46
C PHE A 43 27.80 25.59 -3.55
N TYR A 44 28.51 26.69 -3.26
CA TYR A 44 27.94 27.87 -2.61
C TYR A 44 27.05 28.62 -3.60
N LYS A 45 25.79 28.86 -3.24
CA LYS A 45 24.89 29.73 -4.02
C LYS A 45 24.71 31.04 -3.29
N ASP A 46 24.94 32.16 -3.96
CA ASP A 46 24.65 33.48 -3.39
C ASP A 46 23.13 33.75 -3.47
N ASN A 47 22.40 33.11 -2.56
CA ASN A 47 20.94 33.20 -2.46
C ASN A 47 20.52 33.45 -1.01
N LYS A 48 19.21 33.58 -0.77
CA LYS A 48 18.67 33.83 0.57
C LYS A 48 19.05 32.72 1.56
N THR A 49 19.10 31.45 1.13
CA THR A 49 19.40 30.29 1.97
C THR A 49 20.81 30.36 2.56
N PHE A 50 21.85 30.47 1.74
CA PHE A 50 23.24 30.43 2.22
C PHE A 50 23.63 31.71 2.98
N ASN A 51 23.01 32.85 2.65
CA ASN A 51 23.23 34.11 3.36
C ASN A 51 22.72 34.10 4.81
N LYS A 52 21.86 33.13 5.19
CA LYS A 52 21.45 32.90 6.59
C LYS A 52 22.55 32.32 7.46
N ILE A 53 23.59 31.72 6.88
CA ILE A 53 24.72 31.16 7.63
C ILE A 53 25.52 32.30 8.26
N ASN A 54 25.77 32.20 9.56
CA ASN A 54 26.57 33.17 10.32
C ASN A 54 27.98 32.67 10.58
N LYS A 55 28.08 31.44 11.07
CA LYS A 55 29.33 30.80 11.46
C LYS A 55 29.24 29.31 11.21
N THR A 56 30.30 28.74 10.64
CA THR A 56 30.44 27.31 10.40
C THR A 56 31.64 26.79 11.20
N TYR A 57 31.51 25.69 11.92
CA TYR A 57 32.59 25.06 12.67
C TYR A 57 32.74 23.59 12.25
N PHE A 58 33.97 23.14 12.06
CA PHE A 58 34.28 21.72 11.91
C PHE A 58 34.45 21.08 13.28
N VAL A 59 33.59 20.12 13.61
CA VAL A 59 33.50 19.52 14.95
C VAL A 59 34.38 18.29 15.08
N GLY A 60 34.47 17.47 14.02
CA GLY A 60 35.35 16.31 13.99
C GLY A 60 34.94 15.24 12.96
N PHE A 61 35.65 14.12 13.03
CA PHE A 61 35.49 12.96 12.15
C PHE A 61 35.36 11.69 12.99
N ILE A 62 34.43 10.80 12.60
CA ILE A 62 34.25 9.48 13.22
C ILE A 62 34.67 8.41 12.23
N ASN A 63 35.64 7.56 12.62
CA ASN A 63 36.06 6.36 11.91
C ASN A 63 36.18 5.15 12.86
N GLU A 64 36.72 4.02 12.39
CA GLU A 64 36.94 2.81 13.20
C GLU A 64 37.76 3.06 14.47
N ASN A 65 38.58 4.13 14.54
CA ASN A 65 39.38 4.45 15.72
C ASN A 65 38.56 4.89 16.95
N ILE A 66 37.26 5.21 16.77
CA ILE A 66 36.37 5.58 17.88
C ILE A 66 36.17 4.43 18.88
N PHE A 67 36.18 3.17 18.40
CA PHE A 67 36.04 1.97 19.23
C PHE A 67 37.32 1.62 20.01
N ASN A 68 38.46 2.23 19.65
CA ASN A 68 39.75 2.05 20.31
C ASN A 68 40.09 3.19 21.30
N HIS A 69 39.15 4.11 21.58
CA HIS A 69 39.33 5.30 22.43
C HIS A 69 40.48 6.25 22.00
N LYS A 70 40.99 6.13 20.76
CA LYS A 70 41.96 7.04 20.16
C LYS A 70 41.26 7.90 19.12
N GLY A 71 40.67 9.03 19.52
CA GLY A 71 40.18 10.02 18.55
C GLY A 71 41.36 10.59 17.74
N GLU A 72 41.19 10.72 16.43
CA GLU A 72 42.15 11.39 15.55
C GLU A 72 42.16 12.91 15.81
N ILE A 73 43.32 13.53 15.63
CA ILE A 73 43.56 14.96 15.88
C ILE A 73 44.12 15.55 14.58
N PHE A 74 43.39 16.46 13.94
CA PHE A 74 43.82 17.18 12.72
C PHE A 74 44.56 18.46 13.10
N ASN A 75 45.79 18.66 12.63
CA ASN A 75 46.69 19.74 13.08
C ASN A 75 46.53 21.06 12.33
N SER A 76 45.79 21.12 11.21
CA SER A 76 45.51 22.36 10.48
C SER A 76 44.22 22.31 9.66
N ASN A 77 43.67 23.48 9.30
CA ASN A 77 42.54 23.57 8.35
C ASN A 77 42.89 22.97 6.98
N GLN A 78 44.17 23.02 6.57
CA GLN A 78 44.65 22.47 5.30
C GLN A 78 44.67 20.94 5.29
N GLU A 79 45.01 20.28 6.41
CA GLU A 79 44.88 18.81 6.57
C GLU A 79 43.43 18.32 6.50
N ILE A 80 42.44 19.17 6.79
CA ILE A 80 41.00 18.87 6.61
C ILE A 80 40.64 18.85 5.12
N PHE A 81 41.24 19.73 4.30
CA PHE A 81 41.06 19.77 2.84
C PHE A 81 41.89 18.70 2.12
N ASP A 82 43.05 18.33 2.69
CA ASP A 82 44.00 17.37 2.10
C ASP A 82 43.80 15.92 2.55
N THR A 83 42.96 15.63 3.56
CA THR A 83 42.59 14.24 3.88
C THR A 83 41.67 13.65 2.80
N GLN A 84 42.32 13.25 1.71
CA GLN A 84 41.79 12.42 0.66
C GLN A 84 41.54 11.00 1.19
N VAL A 85 40.47 10.82 1.97
CA VAL A 85 40.00 9.51 2.44
C VAL A 85 39.76 8.58 1.24
N GLN A 86 40.55 7.53 1.08
CA GLN A 86 40.51 6.72 -0.13
C GLN A 86 39.32 5.76 -0.18
N HIS A 87 38.74 5.30 0.94
CA HIS A 87 37.59 4.37 1.01
C HIS A 87 36.64 4.71 2.19
N TYR A 88 35.40 4.18 2.17
CA TYR A 88 34.21 4.45 3.02
C TYR A 88 34.38 4.33 4.57
N GLU A 89 35.36 4.99 5.18
CA GLU A 89 35.77 4.73 6.58
C GLU A 89 35.41 5.84 7.59
N GLY A 90 34.44 6.73 7.32
CA GLY A 90 33.96 7.63 8.39
C GLY A 90 32.90 8.68 8.05
N ILE A 91 32.42 9.41 9.07
CA ILE A 91 31.42 10.51 9.00
C ILE A 91 32.05 11.83 9.46
N LEU A 92 31.84 12.91 8.70
CA LEU A 92 32.23 14.28 9.09
C LEU A 92 31.09 15.00 9.84
N PHE A 93 31.46 15.81 10.82
CA PHE A 93 30.53 16.61 11.62
C PHE A 93 30.85 18.10 11.52
N TYR A 94 29.86 18.88 11.12
CA TYR A 94 29.93 20.35 11.16
C TYR A 94 28.80 20.91 12.01
N SER A 95 29.02 22.09 12.60
CA SER A 95 27.97 22.86 13.26
C SER A 95 27.86 24.25 12.65
N LEU A 96 26.62 24.68 12.40
CA LEU A 96 26.30 25.93 11.73
C LEU A 96 25.41 26.78 12.64
N LYS A 97 25.79 28.04 12.86
CA LYS A 97 24.92 29.04 13.48
C LYS A 97 24.20 29.80 12.37
N LEU A 98 22.87 29.82 12.38
CA LEU A 98 22.07 30.63 11.45
C LEU A 98 21.63 31.94 12.11
N LYS A 99 21.42 32.98 11.31
CA LYS A 99 20.96 34.31 11.77
C LYS A 99 19.44 34.41 11.84
N GLU A 100 18.74 33.56 11.10
CA GLU A 100 17.28 33.55 10.95
C GLU A 100 16.76 32.12 11.07
N TYR A 101 15.47 31.99 11.36
CA TYR A 101 14.77 30.70 11.36
C TYR A 101 14.77 30.09 9.94
N PRO A 102 15.26 28.85 9.77
CA PRO A 102 15.29 28.19 8.46
C PRO A 102 14.01 27.38 8.17
N THR A 103 13.67 27.26 6.89
CA THR A 103 12.68 26.28 6.42
C THR A 103 13.30 24.89 6.29
N ARG A 104 12.46 23.83 6.19
CA ARG A 104 12.94 22.46 5.98
C ARG A 104 13.76 22.32 4.70
N SER A 105 13.27 22.94 3.62
CA SER A 105 13.95 22.94 2.31
C SER A 105 15.30 23.64 2.36
N GLU A 106 15.43 24.74 3.12
CA GLU A 106 16.70 25.45 3.32
C GLU A 106 17.72 24.59 4.09
N ILE A 107 17.31 23.92 5.17
CA ILE A 107 18.18 22.95 5.89
C ILE A 107 18.63 21.85 4.92
N SER A 108 17.70 21.32 4.13
CA SER A 108 17.99 20.26 3.16
C SER A 108 18.98 20.72 2.08
N GLU A 109 18.79 21.92 1.53
CA GLU A 109 19.68 22.51 0.52
C GLU A 109 21.11 22.67 1.06
N ILE A 110 21.26 23.25 2.26
CA ILE A 110 22.57 23.40 2.91
C ILE A 110 23.21 22.04 3.17
N THR A 111 22.44 21.08 3.69
CA THR A 111 22.92 19.72 3.99
C THR A 111 23.43 19.00 2.74
N ARG A 112 22.72 19.15 1.62
CA ARG A 112 23.15 18.57 0.34
C ARG A 112 24.39 19.26 -0.19
N ALA A 113 24.52 20.60 -0.05
CA ALA A 113 25.70 21.32 -0.49
C ALA A 113 26.97 20.88 0.26
N PHE A 114 26.90 20.77 1.59
CA PHE A 114 28.01 20.24 2.40
C PHE A 114 28.35 18.79 2.03
N ASN A 115 27.34 17.96 1.77
CA ASN A 115 27.57 16.60 1.31
C ASN A 115 28.21 16.57 -0.10
N ARG A 116 27.81 17.43 -1.04
CA ARG A 116 28.41 17.46 -2.39
C ARG A 116 29.90 17.78 -2.38
N VAL A 117 30.36 18.59 -1.42
CA VAL A 117 31.79 18.95 -1.27
C VAL A 117 32.62 17.75 -0.81
N ASN A 118 32.12 17.00 0.17
CA ASN A 118 32.84 15.82 0.64
C ASN A 118 32.51 14.62 -0.24
N GLU A 119 33.24 14.35 -1.32
CA GLU A 119 32.96 13.22 -2.22
C GLU A 119 33.17 11.82 -1.58
N LYS A 120 33.72 11.74 -0.35
CA LYS A 120 34.32 10.52 0.22
C LYS A 120 33.66 9.97 1.49
N GLY A 121 32.61 10.61 2.02
CA GLY A 121 31.85 10.09 3.17
C GLY A 121 30.63 10.94 3.58
N PRO A 122 29.68 10.41 4.36
CA PRO A 122 28.51 11.16 4.82
C PRO A 122 28.90 12.36 5.68
N THR A 123 28.13 13.44 5.58
CA THR A 123 28.31 14.65 6.40
C THR A 123 27.05 14.90 7.23
N VAL A 124 27.24 15.03 8.54
CA VAL A 124 26.20 15.39 9.50
C VAL A 124 26.36 16.86 9.87
N LEU A 125 25.24 17.59 9.82
CA LEU A 125 25.20 18.99 10.20
C LEU A 125 24.37 19.18 11.46
N VAL A 126 24.88 19.99 12.39
CA VAL A 126 24.13 20.49 13.56
C VAL A 126 23.88 21.97 13.37
N PHE A 127 22.63 22.34 13.13
CA PHE A 127 22.21 23.74 13.03
C PHE A 127 21.80 24.26 14.39
N ALA A 128 22.18 25.50 14.70
CA ALA A 128 21.69 26.24 15.85
C ALA A 128 21.13 27.59 15.40
N TYR A 129 19.92 27.88 15.85
CA TYR A 129 19.17 29.09 15.50
C TYR A 129 18.13 29.41 16.58
N GLU A 130 17.45 30.53 16.43
CA GLU A 130 16.41 30.99 17.36
C GLU A 130 15.10 31.17 16.60
N ASN A 131 13.98 30.84 17.26
CA ASN A 131 12.64 31.13 16.78
C ASN A 131 11.83 31.74 17.93
N ASP A 132 11.29 32.94 17.74
CA ASP A 132 10.52 33.68 18.76
C ASP A 132 11.18 33.74 20.16
N GLY A 133 12.51 33.80 20.21
CA GLY A 133 13.30 33.87 21.45
C GLY A 133 13.61 32.52 22.10
N ASP A 134 13.12 31.41 21.54
CA ASP A 134 13.49 30.06 21.94
C ASP A 134 14.73 29.58 21.18
N PRO A 135 15.78 29.11 21.88
CA PRO A 135 16.96 28.54 21.25
C PRO A 135 16.69 27.11 20.79
N LEU A 136 16.92 26.84 19.51
CA LEU A 136 16.64 25.57 18.84
C LEU A 136 17.91 24.98 18.22
N ILE A 137 17.94 23.65 18.13
CA ILE A 137 18.91 22.93 17.29
C ILE A 137 18.22 21.98 16.33
N SER A 138 18.85 21.75 15.17
CA SER A 138 18.45 20.72 14.22
C SER A 138 19.64 19.87 13.82
N ILE A 139 19.41 18.58 13.56
CA ILE A 139 20.43 17.64 13.11
C ILE A 139 20.01 17.11 11.75
N SER A 140 20.89 17.14 10.76
CA SER A 140 20.59 16.59 9.43
C SER A 140 21.71 15.71 8.88
N ILE A 141 21.31 14.76 8.04
CA ILE A 141 22.20 13.86 7.31
C ILE A 141 21.58 13.58 5.93
N SER A 142 22.40 13.39 4.90
CA SER A 142 21.92 12.96 3.58
C SER A 142 22.43 11.57 3.23
N GLU A 143 21.58 10.81 2.54
CA GLU A 143 21.95 9.57 1.89
C GLU A 143 22.95 9.81 0.75
N ARG A 144 23.67 8.76 0.34
CA ARG A 144 24.63 8.82 -0.76
C ARG A 144 24.52 7.61 -1.66
N PHE A 145 24.55 7.87 -2.96
CA PHE A 145 24.48 6.88 -4.02
C PHE A 145 25.60 7.14 -5.03
N LYS A 146 26.23 6.13 -5.65
CA LYS A 146 27.26 6.36 -6.67
C LYS A 146 26.67 6.99 -7.95
N TYR A 147 27.39 7.92 -8.60
CA TYR A 147 26.97 8.46 -9.91
C TYR A 147 26.94 7.34 -10.96
N LEU A 148 25.91 7.37 -11.81
CA LEU A 148 25.59 6.28 -12.75
C LEU A 148 26.13 6.50 -14.18
N GLN A 149 26.84 7.59 -14.45
CA GLN A 149 27.51 7.83 -15.73
C GLN A 149 28.98 7.40 -15.59
N ASN A 150 29.43 6.42 -16.36
CA ASN A 150 30.81 5.89 -16.27
C ASN A 150 31.90 6.96 -16.47
N TRP A 151 31.57 8.09 -17.10
CA TRP A 151 32.46 9.24 -17.31
C TRP A 151 32.43 10.29 -16.19
N LYS A 152 31.51 10.19 -15.23
CA LYS A 152 31.34 11.12 -14.11
C LYS A 152 31.73 10.41 -12.81
N GLN A 153 32.94 10.67 -12.30
CA GLN A 153 33.40 10.14 -11.01
C GLN A 153 32.64 10.80 -9.84
N GLY A 154 32.32 10.04 -8.77
CA GLY A 154 31.75 10.56 -7.51
C GLY A 154 30.43 9.89 -7.06
N GLU A 155 29.76 10.51 -6.07
CA GLU A 155 28.45 10.09 -5.53
C GLU A 155 27.38 11.20 -5.64
N LYS A 156 26.15 10.83 -6.01
CA LYS A 156 24.95 11.66 -5.92
C LYS A 156 24.42 11.67 -4.49
N VAL A 157 24.15 12.88 -3.98
CA VAL A 157 23.45 13.05 -2.71
C VAL A 157 21.98 12.65 -2.88
N GLY A 158 21.53 11.76 -2.00
CA GLY A 158 20.18 11.21 -1.94
C GLY A 158 19.23 12.04 -1.08
N LYS A 159 18.30 11.35 -0.40
CA LYS A 159 17.33 11.94 0.50
C LYS A 159 18.01 12.55 1.73
N THR A 160 17.53 13.70 2.19
CA THR A 160 18.02 14.33 3.43
C THR A 160 17.08 14.03 4.59
N THR A 161 17.58 13.39 5.64
CA THR A 161 16.84 13.17 6.89
C THR A 161 17.17 14.24 7.91
N ILE A 162 16.15 14.76 8.60
CA ILE A 162 16.26 15.90 9.51
C ILE A 162 15.56 15.58 10.84
N ILE A 163 16.22 15.86 11.97
CA ILE A 163 15.58 16.05 13.27
C ILE A 163 15.50 17.55 13.48
N ARG A 164 14.31 18.12 13.34
CA ARG A 164 14.11 19.57 13.29
C ARG A 164 13.66 20.13 14.64
N ASP A 165 14.01 21.39 14.90
CA ASP A 165 13.42 22.23 15.95
C ASP A 165 13.45 21.62 17.36
N ILE A 166 14.60 21.04 17.74
CA ILE A 166 14.82 20.54 19.10
C ILE A 166 15.00 21.74 20.03
N ASN A 167 13.97 22.06 20.81
CA ASN A 167 14.03 23.11 21.82
C ASN A 167 15.02 22.74 22.93
N ILE A 168 15.97 23.64 23.19
CA ILE A 168 17.05 23.41 24.17
C ILE A 168 16.53 23.51 25.62
N LYS A 169 15.60 24.44 25.88
CA LYS A 169 15.07 24.72 27.24
C LYS A 169 13.99 23.72 27.64
N HIS A 170 13.12 23.37 26.70
CA HIS A 170 11.96 22.51 26.90
C HIS A 170 11.89 21.44 25.80
N PRO A 171 12.84 20.49 25.78
CA PRO A 171 12.90 19.50 24.71
C PRO A 171 11.68 18.57 24.73
N HIS A 172 11.12 18.33 23.55
CA HIS A 172 10.01 17.40 23.37
C HIS A 172 10.44 15.96 23.71
N ALA A 173 9.56 15.18 24.35
CA ALA A 173 9.85 13.80 24.75
C ALA A 173 10.24 12.91 23.55
N GLY A 174 9.58 13.12 22.40
CA GLY A 174 9.91 12.46 21.14
C GLY A 174 11.34 12.72 20.66
N HIS A 175 11.80 13.98 20.71
CA HIS A 175 13.18 14.33 20.36
C HIS A 175 14.16 13.67 21.32
N ILE A 176 13.92 13.74 22.63
CA ILE A 176 14.79 13.08 23.63
C ILE A 176 14.88 11.58 23.38
N ARG A 177 13.78 10.91 23.02
CA ARG A 177 13.79 9.49 22.66
C ARG A 177 14.68 9.22 21.45
N ILE A 178 14.46 9.93 20.33
CA ILE A 178 15.26 9.77 19.11
C ILE A 178 16.75 10.02 19.39
N LEU A 179 17.07 11.07 20.15
CA LEU A 179 18.44 11.38 20.54
C LEU A 179 19.06 10.30 21.42
N ASN A 180 18.31 9.69 22.33
CA ASN A 180 18.79 8.56 23.12
C ASN A 180 18.99 7.30 22.27
N ASP A 181 18.16 7.09 21.24
CA ASP A 181 18.30 5.95 20.32
C ASP A 181 19.58 6.04 19.47
N LEU A 182 20.14 7.25 19.27
CA LEU A 182 21.45 7.44 18.59
C LEU A 182 22.66 7.00 19.43
N LYS A 183 22.49 6.73 20.73
CA LYS A 183 23.57 6.35 21.63
C LYS A 183 24.19 5.01 21.25
N LEU A 184 25.51 4.89 21.40
CA LEU A 184 26.22 3.62 21.21
C LEU A 184 25.70 2.53 22.16
N THR A 185 25.33 1.39 21.59
CA THR A 185 25.00 0.17 22.35
C THR A 185 26.19 -0.79 22.37
N PRO A 186 26.28 -1.71 23.35
CA PRO A 186 27.39 -2.67 23.45
C PRO A 186 27.59 -3.57 22.22
N ASP A 187 26.56 -3.69 21.38
CA ASP A 187 26.55 -4.52 20.17
C ASP A 187 27.24 -3.85 18.97
N ILE A 188 27.47 -2.53 19.03
CA ILE A 188 28.10 -1.75 17.95
C ILE A 188 29.61 -1.70 18.20
N LYS A 189 30.38 -2.37 17.34
CA LYS A 189 31.84 -2.51 17.47
C LYS A 189 32.63 -2.01 16.25
N THR A 190 31.93 -1.65 15.17
CA THR A 190 32.52 -1.20 13.90
C THR A 190 31.78 0.01 13.37
N PHE A 191 32.44 0.79 12.52
CA PHE A 191 31.84 1.97 11.90
C PHE A 191 30.63 1.59 11.06
N ASN A 192 30.70 0.48 10.32
CA ASN A 192 29.57 0.00 9.52
C ASN A 192 28.34 -0.33 10.39
N GLN A 193 28.53 -0.97 11.54
CA GLN A 193 27.44 -1.22 12.49
C GLN A 193 26.86 0.09 13.06
N LEU A 194 27.68 1.08 13.37
CA LEU A 194 27.23 2.40 13.83
C LEU A 194 26.41 3.09 12.75
N HIS A 195 26.91 3.11 11.52
CA HIS A 195 26.23 3.71 10.37
C HIS A 195 24.89 3.02 10.10
N GLN A 196 24.82 1.69 10.12
CA GLN A 196 23.58 0.93 9.96
C GLN A 196 22.59 1.16 11.12
N HIS A 197 23.09 1.29 12.36
CA HIS A 197 22.26 1.63 13.52
C HIS A 197 21.64 3.01 13.37
N TRP A 198 22.45 4.01 13.01
CA TRP A 198 21.96 5.37 12.76
C TRP A 198 20.95 5.42 11.63
N LEU A 199 21.22 4.76 10.49
CA LEU A 199 20.24 4.66 9.40
C LEU A 199 18.89 4.09 9.87
N LYS A 200 18.87 3.12 10.80
CA LYS A 200 17.63 2.64 11.40
C LYS A 200 16.97 3.65 12.34
N VAL A 201 17.73 4.41 13.11
CA VAL A 201 17.18 5.48 13.96
C VAL A 201 16.60 6.61 13.10
N PHE A 202 17.23 6.88 11.95
CA PHE A 202 16.80 7.82 10.93
C PHE A 202 15.64 7.30 10.05
N ASP A 203 15.23 6.04 10.20
CA ASP A 203 14.14 5.43 9.45
C ASP A 203 12.77 5.78 10.05
N VAL A 204 12.07 6.71 9.41
CA VAL A 204 10.72 7.14 9.78
C VAL A 204 9.70 6.00 9.71
N SER A 205 9.93 4.98 8.88
CA SER A 205 9.03 3.82 8.81
C SER A 205 8.95 3.07 10.15
N ILE A 206 10.05 3.01 10.90
CA ILE A 206 10.11 2.35 12.22
C ILE A 206 9.35 3.16 13.26
N LEU A 207 9.53 4.48 13.26
CA LEU A 207 8.78 5.41 14.11
C LEU A 207 7.27 5.25 13.88
N ASN A 208 6.87 5.25 12.61
CA ASN A 208 5.49 5.11 12.17
C ASN A 208 4.91 3.76 12.63
N LYS A 209 5.63 2.65 12.38
CA LYS A 209 5.26 1.28 12.84
C LYS A 209 4.99 1.22 14.34
N LYS A 210 5.83 1.86 15.16
CA LYS A 210 5.67 1.88 16.61
C LYS A 210 4.44 2.68 17.05
N PHE A 211 4.24 3.87 16.48
CA PHE A 211 3.05 4.68 16.74
C PHE A 211 1.77 3.92 16.38
N TYR A 212 1.73 3.26 15.21
CA TYR A 212 0.59 2.46 14.80
C TYR A 212 0.25 1.35 15.79
N GLN A 213 1.27 0.64 16.26
CA GLN A 213 1.06 -0.45 17.21
C GLN A 213 0.46 0.06 18.52
N GLU A 214 0.96 1.18 19.04
CA GLU A 214 0.40 1.80 20.25
C GLU A 214 -1.04 2.30 20.03
N LEU A 215 -1.31 2.96 18.90
CA LEU A 215 -2.64 3.47 18.57
C LEU A 215 -3.65 2.34 18.32
N SER A 216 -3.22 1.24 17.71
CA SER A 216 -4.02 0.02 17.52
C SER A 216 -4.34 -0.66 18.85
N ASN A 217 -3.35 -0.80 19.74
CA ASN A 217 -3.59 -1.31 21.09
C ASN A 217 -4.57 -0.42 21.86
N TRP A 218 -4.44 0.90 21.71
CA TRP A 218 -5.37 1.85 22.29
C TRP A 218 -6.78 1.70 21.71
N TYR A 219 -6.93 1.58 20.39
CA TYR A 219 -8.22 1.45 19.72
C TYR A 219 -9.01 0.25 20.20
N PHE A 220 -8.42 -0.95 20.20
CA PHE A 220 -9.11 -2.17 20.65
C PHE A 220 -9.44 -2.13 22.14
N TRP A 221 -8.56 -1.52 22.94
CA TRP A 221 -8.84 -1.30 24.35
C TRP A 221 -9.99 -0.31 24.56
N ALA A 222 -10.01 0.81 23.84
CA ALA A 222 -11.07 1.82 23.91
C ALA A 222 -12.41 1.26 23.42
N LEU A 223 -12.43 0.44 22.37
CA LEU A 223 -13.66 -0.16 21.81
C LEU A 223 -14.45 -0.98 22.85
N LYS A 224 -13.75 -1.62 23.79
CA LYS A 224 -14.33 -2.39 24.90
C LYS A 224 -14.88 -1.51 26.04
N ASN A 225 -14.54 -0.22 26.05
CA ASN A 225 -14.69 0.69 27.19
C ASN A 225 -15.47 1.98 26.88
N VAL A 226 -15.86 2.20 25.62
CA VAL A 226 -16.70 3.34 25.21
C VAL A 226 -18.14 2.91 24.95
N ARG A 227 -19.06 3.85 25.09
CA ARG A 227 -20.46 3.71 24.67
C ARG A 227 -20.94 5.00 24.00
N PHE A 228 -21.49 4.90 22.81
CA PHE A 228 -22.13 6.02 22.10
C PHE A 228 -23.67 5.98 22.30
N PRO A 229 -24.42 7.02 21.90
CA PRO A 229 -25.87 6.99 21.99
C PRO A 229 -26.47 5.81 21.21
N ASN A 230 -27.69 5.40 21.58
CA ASN A 230 -28.29 4.17 21.04
C ASN A 230 -28.45 4.17 19.51
N ASP A 231 -28.67 5.32 18.88
CA ASP A 231 -28.80 5.36 17.41
C ASP A 231 -27.46 5.09 16.72
N ALA A 232 -26.33 5.54 17.30
CA ALA A 232 -24.99 5.15 16.83
C ALA A 232 -24.70 3.66 17.06
N GLU A 233 -25.13 3.10 18.20
CA GLU A 233 -24.89 1.69 18.53
C GLU A 233 -25.78 0.72 17.72
N ALA A 234 -26.92 1.21 17.22
CA ALA A 234 -27.85 0.42 16.40
C ALA A 234 -27.38 0.23 14.96
N GLU A 235 -26.51 1.11 14.45
CA GLU A 235 -25.91 0.94 13.12
C GLU A 235 -24.91 -0.22 13.12
N PRO A 236 -24.84 -1.02 12.04
CA PRO A 236 -23.83 -2.05 11.89
C PRO A 236 -22.42 -1.47 12.13
N ASN A 237 -21.79 -1.90 13.22
CA ASN A 237 -20.47 -1.44 13.65
C ASN A 237 -20.39 0.08 13.93
N GLY A 238 -21.50 0.73 14.25
CA GLY A 238 -21.54 2.18 14.45
C GLY A 238 -20.65 2.66 15.61
N ARG A 239 -20.39 1.82 16.63
CA ARG A 239 -19.37 2.09 17.67
C ARG A 239 -17.97 2.21 17.08
N ASN A 240 -17.58 1.31 16.18
CA ASN A 240 -16.27 1.31 15.53
C ASN A 240 -16.11 2.59 14.70
N ILE A 241 -17.14 2.95 13.93
CA ILE A 241 -17.16 4.15 13.08
C ILE A 241 -17.05 5.41 13.95
N ALA A 242 -17.83 5.50 15.03
CA ALA A 242 -17.79 6.65 15.95
C ALA A 242 -16.43 6.82 16.63
N LEU A 243 -15.80 5.70 17.04
CA LEU A 243 -14.47 5.74 17.65
C LEU A 243 -13.37 6.10 16.64
N ILE A 244 -13.43 5.58 15.41
CA ILE A 244 -12.54 5.97 14.33
C ILE A 244 -12.66 7.47 14.06
N ARG A 245 -13.89 7.99 13.93
CA ARG A 245 -14.15 9.43 13.72
C ARG A 245 -13.58 10.29 14.86
N LEU A 246 -13.66 9.83 16.11
CA LEU A 246 -13.02 10.48 17.25
C LEU A 246 -11.50 10.56 17.09
N ILE A 247 -10.85 9.43 16.77
CA ILE A 247 -9.40 9.39 16.52
C ILE A 247 -9.04 10.36 15.38
N THR A 248 -9.76 10.31 14.26
CA THR A 248 -9.54 11.19 13.09
C THR A 248 -9.61 12.68 13.47
N ARG A 249 -10.64 13.08 14.20
CA ARG A 249 -10.80 14.47 14.71
C ARG A 249 -9.66 14.86 15.64
N LEU A 250 -9.26 13.96 16.54
CA LEU A 250 -8.19 14.24 17.52
C LEU A 250 -6.81 14.34 16.88
N ILE A 251 -6.48 13.48 15.91
CA ILE A 251 -5.20 13.58 15.21
C ILE A 251 -5.13 14.90 14.43
N PHE A 252 -6.21 15.29 13.76
CA PHE A 252 -6.25 16.59 13.06
C PHE A 252 -6.05 17.78 14.00
N ILE A 253 -6.77 17.77 15.12
CA ILE A 253 -6.62 18.76 16.18
C ILE A 253 -5.19 18.76 16.74
N TRP A 254 -4.54 17.61 16.79
CA TRP A 254 -3.16 17.53 17.23
C TRP A 254 -2.20 18.22 16.24
N PHE A 255 -2.35 18.02 14.93
CA PHE A 255 -1.60 18.78 13.93
C PHE A 255 -1.85 20.30 14.04
N MET A 256 -3.11 20.69 14.26
CA MET A 256 -3.45 22.10 14.50
C MET A 256 -2.87 22.69 15.79
N LYS A 257 -2.75 21.88 16.85
CA LYS A 257 -2.05 22.24 18.08
C LYS A 257 -0.57 22.50 17.77
N GLN A 258 0.08 21.67 16.96
CA GLN A 258 1.48 21.90 16.57
C GLN A 258 1.66 23.18 15.76
N LYS A 259 0.68 23.50 14.89
CA LYS A 259 0.65 24.79 14.18
C LYS A 259 0.38 26.00 15.08
N GLY A 260 0.01 25.80 16.35
CA GLY A 260 -0.34 26.88 17.29
C GLY A 260 -1.73 27.48 17.08
N ILE A 261 -2.57 26.85 16.26
CA ILE A 261 -3.97 27.26 16.06
C ILE A 261 -4.82 26.88 17.28
N ILE A 262 -4.57 25.69 17.83
CA ILE A 262 -5.26 25.18 19.02
C ILE A 262 -4.34 25.29 20.22
N ARG A 263 -4.87 25.84 21.32
CA ARG A 263 -4.18 25.98 22.61
C ARG A 263 -3.68 24.63 23.11
N LYS A 264 -2.39 24.55 23.45
CA LYS A 264 -1.76 23.32 24.00
C LYS A 264 -2.32 22.95 25.38
N GLU A 265 -2.77 23.96 26.13
CA GLU A 265 -3.33 23.85 27.47
C GLU A 265 -4.60 22.98 27.50
N LEU A 266 -5.34 22.89 26.39
CA LEU A 266 -6.53 22.04 26.28
C LEU A 266 -6.23 20.54 26.38
N PHE A 267 -4.96 20.14 26.32
CA PHE A 267 -4.51 18.74 26.40
C PHE A 267 -3.54 18.51 27.57
N ASP A 268 -3.32 19.53 28.41
CA ASP A 268 -2.47 19.45 29.58
C ASP A 268 -3.31 19.03 30.79
N LYS A 269 -2.96 17.89 31.39
CA LYS A 269 -3.75 17.30 32.48
C LYS A 269 -3.81 18.21 33.70
N ASP A 270 -2.68 18.80 34.09
CA ASP A 270 -2.57 19.63 35.29
C ASP A 270 -3.38 20.94 35.13
N PHE A 271 -3.34 21.53 33.93
CA PHE A 271 -4.18 22.66 33.58
C PHE A 271 -5.67 22.31 33.63
N LEU A 272 -6.06 21.18 33.04
CA LEU A 272 -7.45 20.72 33.00
C LEU A 272 -8.02 20.43 34.40
N GLU A 273 -7.24 19.84 35.29
CA GLU A 273 -7.61 19.62 36.70
C GLU A 273 -7.88 20.94 37.45
N ASN A 274 -7.21 22.03 37.06
CA ASN A 274 -7.43 23.34 37.63
C ASN A 274 -8.73 24.00 37.17
N ILE A 275 -9.18 23.76 35.93
CA ILE A 275 -10.36 24.43 35.35
C ILE A 275 -11.65 23.59 35.37
N LEU A 276 -11.56 22.25 35.37
CA LEU A 276 -12.72 21.35 35.35
C LEU A 276 -13.13 20.91 36.76
N VAL A 277 -14.44 20.69 36.97
CA VAL A 277 -15.00 20.30 38.27
C VAL A 277 -14.51 18.90 38.71
N ASN A 278 -14.32 17.98 37.77
CA ASN A 278 -13.89 16.61 38.04
C ASN A 278 -13.16 16.03 36.82
N LEU A 279 -11.98 15.46 37.01
CA LEU A 279 -11.21 14.72 35.98
C LEU A 279 -10.93 13.26 36.40
N SER A 280 -11.77 12.69 37.26
CA SER A 280 -11.67 11.30 37.70
C SER A 280 -11.60 10.33 36.50
N PRO A 281 -10.81 9.25 36.58
CA PRO A 281 -10.58 8.31 35.48
C PRO A 281 -11.86 7.80 34.78
N TYR A 282 -12.91 7.51 35.54
CA TYR A 282 -14.14 6.88 35.03
C TYR A 282 -15.21 7.86 34.54
N GLU A 283 -15.00 9.16 34.75
CA GLU A 283 -15.88 10.20 34.23
C GLU A 283 -15.61 10.47 32.75
N SER A 284 -16.57 11.09 32.05
CA SER A 284 -16.41 11.52 30.64
C SER A 284 -16.27 13.03 30.49
N THR A 285 -15.79 13.70 31.53
CA THR A 285 -15.77 15.17 31.60
C THR A 285 -14.87 15.80 30.54
N PHE A 286 -13.69 15.22 30.25
CA PHE A 286 -12.81 15.74 29.20
C PHE A 286 -13.46 15.68 27.82
N TYR A 287 -14.03 14.53 27.46
CA TYR A 287 -14.70 14.36 26.17
C TYR A 287 -15.89 15.32 26.00
N LYS A 288 -16.72 15.45 27.03
CA LYS A 288 -17.92 16.30 26.99
C LYS A 288 -17.56 17.79 27.03
N ALA A 289 -16.83 18.22 28.06
CA ALA A 289 -16.57 19.64 28.31
C ALA A 289 -15.60 20.25 27.30
N ILE A 290 -14.54 19.51 26.93
CA ILE A 290 -13.49 20.01 26.05
C ILE A 290 -13.74 19.58 24.60
N LEU A 291 -13.72 18.27 24.31
CA LEU A 291 -13.67 17.79 22.93
C LEU A 291 -14.96 18.06 22.14
N GLN A 292 -16.14 17.78 22.68
CA GLN A 292 -17.40 18.04 21.95
C GLN A 292 -17.61 19.54 21.67
N ASN A 293 -17.27 20.42 22.63
CA ASN A 293 -17.35 21.87 22.41
C ASN A 293 -16.30 22.38 21.42
N LEU A 294 -15.11 21.79 21.42
CA LEU A 294 -14.06 22.09 20.45
C LEU A 294 -14.50 21.69 19.04
N PHE A 295 -15.03 20.47 18.86
CA PHE A 295 -15.54 19.99 17.57
C PHE A 295 -16.69 20.86 17.07
N PHE A 296 -17.81 20.88 17.81
CA PHE A 296 -19.08 21.35 17.25
C PHE A 296 -19.32 22.84 17.45
N ALA A 297 -19.03 23.36 18.64
CA ALA A 297 -19.33 24.74 19.01
C ALA A 297 -18.17 25.73 18.77
N THR A 298 -17.00 25.24 18.34
CA THR A 298 -15.80 26.07 18.10
C THR A 298 -15.31 25.94 16.66
N LEU A 299 -14.76 24.80 16.28
CA LEU A 299 -14.15 24.61 14.95
C LEU A 299 -15.18 24.65 13.82
N ASN A 300 -16.42 24.24 14.10
CA ASN A 300 -17.56 24.32 13.19
C ASN A 300 -18.48 25.55 13.43
N THR A 301 -18.07 26.53 14.23
CA THR A 301 -18.90 27.74 14.48
C THR A 301 -18.08 29.03 14.34
N PRO A 302 -18.52 29.99 13.49
CA PRO A 302 -17.89 31.30 13.36
C PRO A 302 -17.78 32.03 14.71
N ILE A 303 -16.67 32.72 14.95
CA ILE A 303 -16.31 33.31 16.26
C ILE A 303 -17.43 34.22 16.79
N GLU A 304 -18.01 35.06 15.93
CA GLU A 304 -19.07 36.02 16.27
C GLU A 304 -20.42 35.36 16.59
N GLN A 305 -20.61 34.09 16.23
CA GLN A 305 -21.85 33.34 16.45
C GLN A 305 -21.78 32.45 17.71
N ARG A 306 -20.60 32.29 18.33
CA ARG A 306 -20.37 31.43 19.49
C ARG A 306 -21.09 31.96 20.73
N LYS A 307 -22.04 31.18 21.24
CA LYS A 307 -22.87 31.54 22.40
C LYS A 307 -23.10 30.32 23.28
N PHE A 308 -23.38 30.58 24.56
CA PHE A 308 -23.89 29.55 25.45
C PHE A 308 -25.34 29.26 25.13
N ARG A 309 -25.69 27.96 25.17
CA ARG A 309 -27.08 27.52 25.12
C ARG A 309 -27.84 28.08 26.34
N LYS A 310 -29.06 28.59 26.13
CA LYS A 310 -29.94 29.03 27.22
C LYS A 310 -30.45 27.83 28.02
N GLU A 311 -30.50 27.93 29.34
CA GLU A 311 -30.95 26.84 30.21
C GLU A 311 -32.48 26.80 30.43
N GLU A 312 -33.18 27.91 30.18
CA GLU A 312 -34.58 28.07 30.56
C GLU A 312 -35.54 27.26 29.66
N LYS A 313 -36.42 26.46 30.29
CA LYS A 313 -37.65 25.98 29.65
C LYS A 313 -38.64 27.14 29.63
N TYR A 314 -38.82 27.78 28.48
CA TYR A 314 -39.86 28.82 28.34
C TYR A 314 -41.25 28.18 28.49
N LYS A 315 -41.89 28.35 29.65
CA LYS A 315 -43.33 28.10 29.91
C LYS A 315 -43.92 26.87 29.19
N GLY A 316 -43.30 25.69 29.34
CA GLY A 316 -43.83 24.43 28.78
C GLY A 316 -43.50 24.17 27.29
N TYR A 317 -42.78 25.05 26.61
CA TYR A 317 -42.29 24.84 25.24
C TYR A 317 -40.86 24.27 25.22
N ILE A 318 -40.55 23.54 24.15
CA ILE A 318 -39.20 23.05 23.84
C ILE A 318 -38.27 24.26 23.77
N ASN A 319 -37.12 24.19 24.45
CA ASN A 319 -36.08 25.20 24.41
C ASN A 319 -35.71 25.52 22.93
N GLN A 320 -35.73 26.80 22.54
CA GLN A 320 -35.46 27.22 21.16
C GLN A 320 -34.05 26.85 20.67
N ASP A 321 -33.12 26.62 21.60
CA ASP A 321 -31.76 26.18 21.34
C ASP A 321 -31.62 24.64 21.32
N TYR A 322 -32.73 23.90 21.35
CA TYR A 322 -32.73 22.44 21.25
C TYR A 322 -32.17 22.01 19.89
N MET A 323 -31.26 21.03 19.88
CA MET A 323 -30.53 20.55 18.69
C MET A 323 -29.62 21.59 17.99
N ASN A 324 -29.41 22.77 18.57
CA ASN A 324 -28.46 23.72 18.00
C ASN A 324 -27.02 23.35 18.40
N HIS A 325 -26.28 22.71 17.49
CA HIS A 325 -24.93 22.20 17.77
C HIS A 325 -23.85 23.29 17.76
N THR A 326 -24.17 24.51 17.34
CA THR A 326 -23.23 25.65 17.32
C THR A 326 -23.03 26.31 18.69
N PHE A 327 -23.88 25.98 19.68
CA PHE A 327 -23.83 26.59 20.99
C PHE A 327 -23.04 25.76 22.01
N PHE A 328 -22.27 26.45 22.84
CA PHE A 328 -21.52 25.85 23.94
C PHE A 328 -22.45 25.17 24.94
N ARG A 329 -22.05 23.96 25.36
CA ARG A 329 -22.71 23.13 26.36
C ARG A 329 -21.76 22.78 27.50
N TYR A 330 -22.31 22.24 28.58
CA TYR A 330 -21.52 21.73 29.72
C TYR A 330 -20.72 22.77 30.49
N HIS A 331 -21.13 24.04 30.48
CA HIS A 331 -20.46 25.09 31.28
C HIS A 331 -20.43 24.77 32.79
N LYS A 332 -21.37 23.95 33.29
CA LYS A 332 -21.39 23.42 34.67
C LYS A 332 -20.27 22.44 35.01
N LEU A 333 -19.57 21.90 33.99
CA LEU A 333 -18.39 21.05 34.18
C LEU A 333 -17.11 21.86 34.36
N PHE A 334 -17.16 23.19 34.21
CA PHE A 334 -16.08 24.11 34.53
C PHE A 334 -16.26 24.69 35.94
N LYS A 335 -15.17 24.89 36.67
CA LYS A 335 -15.19 25.57 37.98
C LYS A 335 -15.63 27.03 37.84
N ASN A 336 -15.23 27.67 36.74
CA ASN A 336 -15.69 29.00 36.33
C ASN A 336 -16.13 28.96 34.84
N PRO A 337 -17.43 29.17 34.55
CA PRO A 337 -17.96 29.20 33.18
C PRO A 337 -17.31 30.21 32.23
N ASP A 338 -16.81 31.35 32.72
CA ASP A 338 -16.21 32.38 31.86
C ASP A 338 -14.89 31.93 31.23
N THR A 339 -14.14 31.08 31.93
CA THR A 339 -12.91 30.43 31.43
C THR A 339 -13.13 29.72 30.10
N MET A 340 -14.34 29.17 29.89
CA MET A 340 -14.67 28.46 28.65
C MET A 340 -14.63 29.40 27.44
N LYS A 341 -15.16 30.62 27.57
CA LYS A 341 -15.10 31.62 26.48
C LYS A 341 -13.67 32.01 26.17
N GLU A 342 -12.86 32.25 27.20
CA GLU A 342 -11.45 32.61 27.02
C GLU A 342 -10.67 31.52 26.27
N LEU A 343 -10.90 30.25 26.63
CA LEU A 343 -10.22 29.12 26.02
C LEU A 343 -10.58 28.93 24.54
N PHE A 344 -11.87 29.00 24.20
CA PHE A 344 -12.36 28.66 22.85
C PHE A 344 -12.46 29.85 21.90
N ASN A 345 -12.59 31.11 22.36
CA ASN A 345 -12.74 32.27 21.47
C ASN A 345 -11.47 32.58 20.66
N ASP A 346 -10.30 32.21 21.17
CA ASP A 346 -9.01 32.41 20.51
C ASP A 346 -8.67 31.33 19.45
N ILE A 347 -9.63 30.46 19.14
CA ILE A 347 -9.50 29.38 18.15
C ILE A 347 -10.31 29.76 16.89
N PRO A 348 -9.76 29.72 15.68
CA PRO A 348 -10.47 30.06 14.45
C PRO A 348 -11.56 29.05 14.11
N PHE A 349 -12.46 29.48 13.25
CA PHE A 349 -13.44 28.64 12.55
C PHE A 349 -12.79 28.02 11.31
N LEU A 350 -12.97 26.71 11.10
CA LEU A 350 -12.37 25.97 9.99
C LEU A 350 -13.37 25.40 9.01
N ASN A 351 -14.67 25.59 9.22
CA ASN A 351 -15.76 24.90 8.52
C ASN A 351 -16.05 23.47 9.01
N GLY A 352 -17.21 22.96 8.56
CA GLY A 352 -17.91 21.85 9.20
C GLY A 352 -17.61 20.44 8.73
N GLY A 353 -17.01 20.18 7.58
CA GLY A 353 -16.97 18.81 7.03
C GLY A 353 -16.57 17.71 8.03
N LEU A 354 -15.38 17.83 8.67
CA LEU A 354 -14.91 16.87 9.68
C LEU A 354 -15.60 17.04 11.06
N PHE A 355 -15.99 18.27 11.38
CA PHE A 355 -16.46 18.70 12.70
C PHE A 355 -17.98 18.92 12.77
N GLU A 356 -18.72 18.46 11.77
CA GLU A 356 -20.17 18.50 11.71
C GLU A 356 -20.74 17.48 12.70
N CYS A 357 -21.74 17.91 13.46
CA CYS A 357 -22.43 17.05 14.41
C CYS A 357 -23.46 16.23 13.65
N LEU A 358 -23.42 14.90 13.81
CA LEU A 358 -24.31 13.97 13.11
C LEU A 358 -25.68 13.80 13.79
N ASP A 359 -25.95 14.54 14.87
CA ASP A 359 -27.24 14.52 15.55
C ASP A 359 -28.31 15.28 14.72
N LYS A 360 -29.40 14.62 14.32
CA LYS A 360 -30.47 15.23 13.49
C LYS A 360 -31.79 15.39 14.24
N ALA A 361 -32.46 16.52 14.04
CA ALA A 361 -33.75 16.80 14.68
C ALA A 361 -34.90 16.09 13.94
N LYS A 362 -36.04 15.88 14.61
CA LYS A 362 -37.22 15.23 13.96
C LYS A 362 -37.73 15.96 12.73
N ASN A 363 -37.60 17.29 12.72
CA ASN A 363 -38.11 18.18 11.68
C ASN A 363 -36.95 18.76 10.85
N ASP A 364 -35.81 18.09 10.85
CA ASP A 364 -34.66 18.46 10.04
C ASP A 364 -34.93 18.03 8.59
N ASP A 365 -34.82 18.95 7.63
CA ASP A 365 -35.07 18.66 6.21
C ASP A 365 -34.16 17.55 5.66
N SER A 366 -33.02 17.31 6.30
CA SER A 366 -32.06 16.24 5.96
C SER A 366 -32.34 14.91 6.68
N ASN A 367 -33.47 14.79 7.40
CA ASN A 367 -33.83 13.63 8.20
C ASN A 367 -35.12 12.95 7.73
N ASP A 368 -34.94 11.96 6.86
CA ASP A 368 -36.04 11.20 6.26
C ASP A 368 -36.72 10.21 7.23
N THR A 369 -36.21 10.05 8.46
CA THR A 369 -36.70 9.03 9.40
C THR A 369 -37.92 9.48 10.23
N GLY A 370 -38.19 10.79 10.27
CA GLY A 370 -39.22 11.39 11.14
C GLY A 370 -38.96 11.22 12.65
N LYS A 371 -37.77 10.72 13.05
CA LYS A 371 -37.35 10.51 14.44
C LYS A 371 -36.12 11.34 14.75
N GLU A 372 -35.89 11.67 16.02
CA GLU A 372 -34.65 12.34 16.42
C GLU A 372 -33.52 11.32 16.36
N ILE A 373 -32.41 11.66 15.71
CA ILE A 373 -31.24 10.80 15.58
C ILE A 373 -30.10 11.36 16.42
N ARG A 374 -29.47 10.52 17.25
CA ARG A 374 -28.30 10.87 18.07
C ARG A 374 -27.12 9.95 17.76
N ILE A 375 -26.14 10.49 17.05
CA ILE A 375 -24.91 9.76 16.71
C ILE A 375 -23.74 10.22 17.57
N ASP A 376 -23.49 11.54 17.63
CA ASP A 376 -22.40 12.12 18.42
C ASP A 376 -22.84 12.45 19.86
N GLY A 377 -24.15 12.62 20.08
CA GLY A 377 -24.74 12.82 21.39
C GLY A 377 -24.33 14.12 22.06
N PHE A 378 -24.23 15.21 21.29
CA PHE A 378 -23.98 16.55 21.83
C PHE A 378 -25.26 17.11 22.48
N SER A 379 -25.54 16.61 23.68
CA SER A 379 -26.83 16.75 24.34
C SER A 379 -26.66 17.00 25.84
N ASP A 380 -27.55 17.81 26.42
CA ASP A 380 -27.63 17.98 27.87
C ASP A 380 -28.46 16.88 28.55
N ASN A 381 -29.10 16.01 27.77
CA ASN A 381 -29.83 14.86 28.31
C ASN A 381 -28.85 13.71 28.62
N PRO A 382 -28.70 13.29 29.89
CA PRO A 382 -27.76 12.24 30.27
C PRO A 382 -27.97 10.91 29.52
N ASN A 383 -29.21 10.59 29.14
CA ASN A 383 -29.54 9.35 28.43
C ASN A 383 -29.15 9.39 26.93
N LYS A 384 -28.82 10.57 26.41
CA LYS A 384 -28.45 10.80 25.00
C LYS A 384 -26.97 11.20 24.84
N GLN A 385 -26.19 11.14 25.92
CA GLN A 385 -24.77 11.49 25.93
C GLN A 385 -23.91 10.23 25.74
N PRO A 386 -22.75 10.34 25.07
CA PRO A 386 -21.77 9.28 25.05
C PRO A 386 -21.06 9.13 26.40
N ASN A 387 -20.56 7.93 26.65
CA ASN A 387 -19.64 7.60 27.74
C ASN A 387 -18.26 7.27 27.14
N VAL A 388 -17.32 8.19 27.33
CA VAL A 388 -15.93 8.07 26.88
C VAL A 388 -15.04 8.42 28.08
N PRO A 389 -14.58 7.43 28.85
CA PRO A 389 -13.86 7.67 30.11
C PRO A 389 -12.57 8.47 29.95
N ASN A 390 -12.25 9.32 30.93
CA ASN A 390 -11.06 10.16 30.96
C ASN A 390 -9.76 9.35 30.92
N TYR A 391 -9.74 8.14 31.51
CA TYR A 391 -8.56 7.27 31.49
C TYR A 391 -8.15 6.83 30.08
N LEU A 392 -9.06 6.89 29.10
CA LEU A 392 -8.72 6.62 27.71
C LEU A 392 -7.84 7.74 27.13
N PHE A 393 -7.89 8.95 27.68
CA PHE A 393 -7.07 10.08 27.24
C PHE A 393 -5.82 10.26 28.09
N PHE A 394 -5.96 10.08 29.41
CA PHE A 394 -4.90 10.30 30.40
C PHE A 394 -4.74 9.06 31.28
N SER A 395 -3.71 8.26 31.03
CA SER A 395 -3.40 7.06 31.83
C SER A 395 -1.95 6.66 31.62
N ASP A 396 -1.30 6.27 32.71
CA ASP A 396 -0.01 5.60 32.66
C ASP A 396 -0.07 4.29 31.85
N GLU A 397 1.11 3.81 31.47
CA GLU A 397 1.27 2.53 30.77
C GLU A 397 0.71 1.38 31.60
N LYS A 398 -0.12 0.57 30.95
CA LYS A 398 -0.73 -0.63 31.53
C LYS A 398 -0.81 -1.75 30.52
N GLU A 399 -1.00 -2.96 31.03
CA GLU A 399 -1.17 -4.16 30.23
C GLU A 399 -2.64 -4.56 30.11
N VAL A 400 -3.07 -4.81 28.87
CA VAL A 400 -4.44 -5.20 28.51
C VAL A 400 -4.45 -6.51 27.74
N ASP A 401 -5.60 -7.18 27.77
CA ASP A 401 -5.85 -8.39 26.99
C ASP A 401 -6.53 -8.04 25.65
N LEU A 402 -5.78 -8.25 24.57
CA LEU A 402 -6.19 -8.05 23.17
C LEU A 402 -5.99 -9.33 22.34
N ASN A 403 -5.99 -10.50 22.99
CA ASN A 403 -5.74 -11.77 22.32
C ASN A 403 -6.79 -12.09 21.24
N ASP A 404 -8.07 -11.87 21.54
CA ASP A 404 -9.16 -12.09 20.58
C ASP A 404 -9.05 -11.16 19.36
N ASP A 405 -8.67 -9.91 19.58
CA ASP A 405 -8.56 -8.88 18.54
C ASP A 405 -7.40 -9.18 17.57
N TYR A 406 -6.26 -9.65 18.09
CA TYR A 406 -5.07 -9.97 17.29
C TYR A 406 -4.97 -11.45 16.88
N GLY A 407 -5.92 -12.31 17.27
CA GLY A 407 -5.86 -13.74 17.03
C GLY A 407 -4.68 -14.44 17.73
N THR A 408 -4.22 -13.90 18.87
CA THR A 408 -3.12 -14.47 19.65
C THR A 408 -3.63 -15.22 20.88
N LYS A 409 -2.75 -15.96 21.58
CA LYS A 409 -3.05 -16.58 22.87
C LYS A 409 -1.94 -16.26 23.86
N ASN A 410 -2.29 -16.08 25.13
CA ASN A 410 -1.36 -15.86 26.25
C ASN A 410 -0.39 -14.67 26.06
N LYS A 411 -0.78 -13.63 25.32
CA LYS A 411 -0.01 -12.38 25.18
C LYS A 411 -0.68 -11.23 25.92
N ARG A 412 0.12 -10.34 26.50
CA ARG A 412 -0.32 -9.07 27.09
C ARG A 412 0.20 -7.93 26.24
N TYR A 413 -0.64 -6.93 26.03
CA TYR A 413 -0.33 -5.78 25.18
C TYR A 413 -0.27 -4.52 26.02
N LYS A 414 0.74 -3.69 25.78
CA LYS A 414 0.90 -2.40 26.47
C LYS A 414 0.04 -1.33 25.81
N THR A 415 -0.62 -0.52 26.63
CA THR A 415 -1.43 0.64 26.22
C THR A 415 -1.38 1.74 27.29
N ARG A 416 -1.70 2.97 26.92
CA ARG A 416 -1.72 4.17 27.79
C ARG A 416 -2.73 5.19 27.28
N GLY A 417 -2.91 6.33 27.94
CA GLY A 417 -3.85 7.37 27.48
C GLY A 417 -3.52 7.89 26.07
N LEU A 418 -4.52 8.21 25.25
CA LEU A 418 -4.32 8.67 23.87
C LEU A 418 -3.50 9.96 23.80
N ILE A 419 -3.73 10.90 24.72
CA ILE A 419 -2.97 12.15 24.78
C ILE A 419 -1.52 11.88 25.20
N ASP A 420 -1.30 10.89 26.07
CA ASP A 420 0.04 10.43 26.46
C ASP A 420 0.79 9.77 25.29
N ILE A 421 0.07 9.00 24.44
CA ILE A 421 0.61 8.49 23.18
C ILE A 421 1.02 9.68 22.33
N PHE A 422 0.13 10.62 22.03
CA PHE A 422 0.43 11.76 21.16
C PHE A 422 1.58 12.63 21.67
N ASN A 423 1.67 12.90 22.98
CA ASN A 423 2.79 13.62 23.59
C ASN A 423 4.13 12.90 23.47
N SER A 424 4.15 11.58 23.29
CA SER A 424 5.38 10.81 23.17
C SER A 424 5.98 10.80 21.76
N TYR A 425 5.27 11.36 20.77
CA TYR A 425 5.71 11.47 19.38
C TYR A 425 5.70 12.93 18.93
N TYR A 426 6.71 13.34 18.19
CA TYR A 426 6.71 14.67 17.59
C TYR A 426 5.91 14.61 16.28
N PHE A 427 4.98 15.55 16.09
CA PHE A 427 4.15 15.64 14.89
C PHE A 427 4.63 16.84 14.08
N THR A 428 4.91 16.63 12.80
CA THR A 428 5.26 17.69 11.86
C THR A 428 4.05 18.01 11.00
N ILE A 429 3.86 19.28 10.67
CA ILE A 429 2.81 19.70 9.75
C ILE A 429 3.27 19.55 8.28
N ASP A 430 4.58 19.51 8.04
CA ASP A 430 5.16 19.40 6.71
C ASP A 430 5.13 17.93 6.24
N GLU A 431 4.41 17.59 5.17
CA GLU A 431 4.49 16.23 4.59
C GLU A 431 5.90 15.96 4.06
N ASN A 432 6.46 14.79 4.35
CA ASN A 432 7.77 14.41 3.85
C ASN A 432 7.76 14.29 2.31
N THR A 433 8.84 14.69 1.65
CA THR A 433 8.96 14.64 0.18
C THR A 433 9.87 13.47 -0.25
N PRO A 434 10.02 13.17 -1.55
CA PRO A 434 11.03 12.21 -2.01
C PRO A 434 12.47 12.66 -1.76
N ILE A 435 12.69 13.96 -1.52
CA ILE A 435 14.02 14.56 -1.44
C ILE A 435 14.43 14.89 0.00
N ASP A 436 13.46 15.15 0.89
CA ASP A 436 13.68 15.38 2.32
C ASP A 436 12.63 14.71 3.19
N GLU A 437 13.06 14.32 4.38
CA GLU A 437 12.22 13.72 5.39
C GLU A 437 12.61 14.17 6.79
N GLU A 438 11.60 14.46 7.59
CA GLU A 438 11.73 14.78 9.00
C GLU A 438 11.38 13.55 9.84
N ILE A 439 12.17 13.28 10.89
CA ILE A 439 11.87 12.19 11.84
C ILE A 439 10.75 12.61 12.79
N ALA A 440 9.55 12.68 12.24
CA ALA A 440 8.34 13.09 12.90
C ALA A 440 7.14 12.35 12.30
N LEU A 441 6.01 12.39 13.00
CA LEU A 441 4.74 11.93 12.47
C LEU A 441 4.19 13.00 11.52
N ASP A 442 4.19 12.71 10.23
CA ASP A 442 3.66 13.58 9.18
C ASP A 442 2.16 13.29 8.90
N PRO A 443 1.47 14.15 8.14
CA PRO A 443 0.07 13.92 7.76
C PRO A 443 -0.15 12.64 6.93
N GLU A 444 0.85 12.18 6.19
CA GLU A 444 0.77 10.93 5.42
C GLU A 444 0.57 9.70 6.32
N LEU A 445 1.11 9.75 7.54
CA LEU A 445 0.92 8.74 8.57
C LEU A 445 -0.55 8.32 8.73
N LEU A 446 -1.49 9.26 8.59
CA LEU A 446 -2.93 9.02 8.69
C LEU A 446 -3.38 7.88 7.78
N GLY A 447 -2.95 7.89 6.52
CA GLY A 447 -3.32 6.87 5.55
C GLY A 447 -2.94 5.48 6.03
N ARG A 448 -1.68 5.32 6.44
CA ARG A 448 -1.14 4.08 6.97
C ARG A 448 -1.74 3.67 8.33
N VAL A 449 -2.03 4.61 9.24
CA VAL A 449 -2.71 4.30 10.52
C VAL A 449 -4.03 3.61 10.19
N PHE A 450 -4.85 4.30 9.40
CA PHE A 450 -6.23 3.92 9.25
C PHE A 450 -6.39 2.73 8.33
N GLU A 451 -5.61 2.60 7.27
CA GLU A 451 -5.61 1.39 6.43
C GLU A 451 -5.26 0.14 7.24
N ASN A 452 -4.33 0.23 8.20
CA ASN A 452 -3.99 -0.91 9.07
C ASN A 452 -5.07 -1.20 10.12
N LEU A 453 -5.69 -0.16 10.70
CA LEU A 453 -6.86 -0.33 11.57
C LEU A 453 -8.05 -0.92 10.80
N LEU A 454 -8.25 -0.50 9.54
CA LEU A 454 -9.27 -1.04 8.63
C LEU A 454 -8.92 -2.44 8.12
N ALA A 455 -7.65 -2.79 7.95
CA ALA A 455 -7.23 -4.15 7.59
C ALA A 455 -7.53 -5.18 8.71
N SER A 456 -7.79 -4.71 9.93
CA SER A 456 -8.35 -5.52 11.02
C SER A 456 -9.88 -5.61 10.98
N TYR A 457 -10.54 -4.83 10.13
CA TYR A 457 -11.98 -4.64 10.07
C TYR A 457 -12.50 -4.68 8.62
N ASN A 458 -12.92 -5.86 8.17
CA ASN A 458 -13.64 -6.00 6.91
C ASN A 458 -15.16 -5.93 7.16
N PRO A 459 -15.88 -4.88 6.71
CA PRO A 459 -17.33 -4.78 6.86
C PRO A 459 -18.10 -5.91 6.15
N GLU A 460 -17.52 -6.55 5.12
CA GLU A 460 -18.17 -7.65 4.40
C GLU A 460 -17.97 -9.02 5.04
N THR A 461 -16.87 -9.24 5.78
CA THR A 461 -16.50 -10.58 6.25
C THR A 461 -16.39 -10.74 7.78
N ALA A 462 -16.56 -9.66 8.55
CA ALA A 462 -16.50 -9.66 10.02
C ALA A 462 -15.31 -10.46 10.60
N THR A 463 -14.18 -10.50 9.88
CA THR A 463 -13.02 -11.32 10.21
C THR A 463 -11.75 -10.47 10.19
N THR A 464 -10.97 -10.57 11.26
CA THR A 464 -9.63 -9.98 11.43
C THR A 464 -8.63 -10.76 10.57
N ALA A 465 -8.51 -10.40 9.30
CA ALA A 465 -7.45 -10.96 8.45
C ALA A 465 -6.92 -9.89 7.50
N ARG A 466 -5.67 -9.47 7.76
CA ARG A 466 -4.78 -8.57 7.00
C ARG A 466 -4.68 -8.83 5.47
N LYS A 467 -5.38 -9.82 4.92
CA LYS A 467 -5.32 -10.25 3.52
C LYS A 467 -6.64 -10.09 2.76
N ALA A 468 -7.73 -9.66 3.42
CA ALA A 468 -9.08 -9.77 2.84
C ALA A 468 -9.49 -8.59 1.94
N THR A 469 -9.14 -7.35 2.31
CA THR A 469 -9.53 -6.13 1.57
C THR A 469 -8.68 -5.89 0.33
N GLY A 470 -7.49 -6.52 0.23
CA GLY A 470 -6.56 -6.29 -0.87
C GLY A 470 -6.05 -4.84 -0.98
N SER A 471 -6.32 -4.00 0.03
CA SER A 471 -5.89 -2.61 0.12
C SER A 471 -4.48 -2.55 0.71
N TYR A 472 -3.49 -2.33 -0.14
CA TYR A 472 -2.10 -2.16 0.26
C TYR A 472 -1.66 -0.74 -0.03
N TYR A 473 -1.05 -0.11 0.98
CA TYR A 473 -0.40 1.19 0.82
C TYR A 473 0.67 1.14 -0.28
N THR A 474 0.61 2.08 -1.22
CA THR A 474 1.62 2.24 -2.28
C THR A 474 2.80 3.07 -1.77
N PRO A 475 4.05 2.56 -1.83
CA PRO A 475 5.25 3.33 -1.48
C PRO A 475 5.33 4.68 -2.19
N ARG A 476 5.77 5.72 -1.48
CA ARG A 476 5.84 7.10 -1.99
C ARG A 476 6.67 7.22 -3.27
N GLU A 477 7.78 6.50 -3.37
CA GLU A 477 8.66 6.51 -4.55
C GLU A 477 7.93 6.02 -5.81
N ILE A 478 7.07 5.02 -5.65
CA ILE A 478 6.24 4.48 -6.74
C ILE A 478 5.13 5.46 -7.10
N VAL A 479 4.48 6.06 -6.10
CA VAL A 479 3.45 7.09 -6.33
C VAL A 479 4.03 8.28 -7.08
N ASP A 480 5.17 8.81 -6.62
CA ASP A 480 5.89 9.92 -7.24
C ASP A 480 6.24 9.60 -8.70
N TYR A 481 6.83 8.43 -8.95
CA TYR A 481 7.16 7.98 -10.29
C TYR A 481 5.93 7.90 -11.22
N MET A 482 4.88 7.20 -10.79
CA MET A 482 3.66 7.02 -11.60
C MET A 482 2.98 8.35 -11.92
N VAL A 483 2.92 9.27 -10.95
CA VAL A 483 2.35 10.61 -11.13
C VAL A 483 3.18 11.42 -12.13
N LYS A 484 4.50 11.47 -11.96
CA LYS A 484 5.39 12.23 -12.84
C LYS A 484 5.35 11.73 -14.27
N GLU A 485 5.43 10.43 -14.49
CA GLU A 485 5.32 9.84 -15.82
C GLU A 485 3.95 10.14 -16.47
N SER A 486 2.86 10.05 -15.69
CA SER A 486 1.52 10.35 -16.20
C SER A 486 1.35 11.82 -16.59
N ILE A 487 1.84 12.77 -15.78
CA ILE A 487 1.79 14.21 -16.07
C ILE A 487 2.70 14.56 -17.25
N LYS A 488 3.88 13.94 -17.33
CA LYS A 488 4.83 14.12 -18.44
C LYS A 488 4.18 13.71 -19.76
N GLU A 489 3.63 12.51 -19.83
CA GLU A 489 2.93 12.02 -21.02
C GLU A 489 1.70 12.87 -21.33
N TYR A 490 0.97 13.36 -20.32
CA TYR A 490 -0.14 14.30 -20.53
C TYR A 490 0.31 15.58 -21.24
N PHE A 491 1.41 16.21 -20.82
CA PHE A 491 1.90 17.42 -21.50
C PHE A 491 2.29 17.16 -22.95
N LYS A 492 2.86 15.99 -23.27
CA LYS A 492 3.15 15.58 -24.66
C LYS A 492 1.87 15.46 -25.50
N THR A 493 0.76 15.04 -24.90
CA THR A 493 -0.53 14.99 -25.62
C THR A 493 -1.13 16.38 -25.89
N GLN A 494 -0.88 17.35 -25.00
CA GLN A 494 -1.45 18.70 -25.12
C GLN A 494 -0.60 19.62 -26.01
N ILE A 495 0.73 19.47 -25.95
CA ILE A 495 1.69 20.31 -26.66
C ILE A 495 2.52 19.43 -27.59
N LYS A 496 2.23 19.51 -28.90
CA LYS A 496 2.98 18.77 -29.93
C LYS A 496 4.44 19.21 -29.95
N ASP A 497 5.34 18.25 -30.14
CA ASP A 497 6.79 18.45 -30.31
C ASP A 497 7.47 19.18 -29.14
N ILE A 498 6.91 19.08 -27.94
CA ILE A 498 7.55 19.59 -26.73
C ILE A 498 8.84 18.83 -26.43
N ASP A 499 9.89 19.58 -26.07
CA ASP A 499 11.21 19.04 -25.76
C ASP A 499 11.16 18.17 -24.47
N GLU A 500 11.40 16.87 -24.64
CA GLU A 500 11.32 15.89 -23.54
C GLU A 500 12.39 16.12 -22.47
N GLU A 501 13.60 16.56 -22.84
CA GLU A 501 14.68 16.82 -21.87
C GLU A 501 14.34 18.02 -20.99
N LYS A 502 13.73 19.06 -21.59
CA LYS A 502 13.24 20.22 -20.85
C LYS A 502 12.06 19.87 -19.95
N LEU A 503 11.15 19.00 -20.39
CA LEU A 503 10.05 18.50 -19.55
C LEU A 503 10.58 17.71 -18.35
N GLU A 504 11.58 16.86 -18.58
CA GLU A 504 12.22 16.09 -17.50
C GLU A 504 12.86 17.05 -16.47
N SER A 505 13.57 18.08 -16.92
CA SER A 505 14.12 19.12 -16.03
C SER A 505 13.05 19.92 -15.29
N LEU A 506 11.87 20.13 -15.89
CA LEU A 506 10.75 20.81 -15.23
C LEU A 506 10.16 19.96 -14.10
N ILE A 507 9.99 18.66 -14.32
CA ILE A 507 9.34 17.74 -13.38
C ILE A 507 10.30 17.26 -12.29
N GLN A 508 11.62 17.27 -12.54
CA GLN A 508 12.61 16.92 -11.53
C GLN A 508 12.64 17.92 -10.38
N TYR A 509 12.85 17.39 -9.17
CA TYR A 509 13.03 18.15 -7.93
C TYR A 509 14.47 18.69 -7.82
N ASP A 510 14.85 19.50 -8.79
CA ASP A 510 16.10 20.25 -8.80
C ASP A 510 15.83 21.77 -8.76
N ASP A 511 16.88 22.53 -8.50
CA ASP A 511 16.82 23.99 -8.40
C ASP A 511 16.98 24.66 -9.79
N ASN A 512 16.82 23.91 -10.88
CA ASN A 512 16.95 24.47 -12.21
C ASN A 512 15.76 25.41 -12.48
N PRO A 513 16.01 26.58 -13.10
CA PRO A 513 14.95 27.52 -13.46
C PRO A 513 14.04 26.93 -14.55
N ASN A 514 12.93 27.62 -14.84
CA ASN A 514 12.04 27.27 -15.94
C ASN A 514 12.83 27.10 -17.25
N PRO A 515 12.83 25.92 -17.88
CA PRO A 515 13.58 25.68 -19.12
C PRO A 515 12.84 26.16 -20.39
N PHE A 516 11.60 26.64 -20.25
CA PHE A 516 10.72 27.01 -21.37
C PHE A 516 10.58 28.53 -21.55
N ASP A 517 10.27 28.94 -22.78
CA ASP A 517 9.89 30.32 -23.11
C ASP A 517 8.49 30.68 -22.56
N GLU A 518 8.12 31.95 -22.68
CA GLU A 518 6.87 32.46 -22.13
C GLU A 518 5.60 31.88 -22.78
N ASP A 519 5.60 31.64 -24.09
CA ASP A 519 4.44 31.07 -24.81
C ASP A 519 4.21 29.62 -24.40
N THR A 520 5.28 28.82 -24.37
CA THR A 520 5.22 27.43 -23.90
C THR A 520 4.84 27.36 -22.42
N THR A 521 5.34 28.28 -21.60
CA THR A 521 4.94 28.40 -20.18
C THR A 521 3.44 28.66 -20.03
N ASN A 522 2.87 29.58 -20.81
CA ASN A 522 1.44 29.87 -20.77
C ASN A 522 0.59 28.67 -21.21
N LYS A 523 1.04 27.94 -22.25
CA LYS A 523 0.39 26.69 -22.68
C LYS A 523 0.42 25.61 -21.61
N LEU A 524 1.54 25.44 -20.91
CA LEU A 524 1.65 24.47 -19.81
C LEU A 524 0.74 24.84 -18.64
N ILE A 525 0.68 26.10 -18.23
CA ILE A 525 -0.23 26.56 -17.16
C ILE A 525 -1.69 26.34 -17.56
N ASN A 526 -2.06 26.61 -18.82
CA ASN A 526 -3.39 26.34 -19.32
C ASN A 526 -3.71 24.83 -19.38
N ALA A 527 -2.73 23.98 -19.73
CA ALA A 527 -2.88 22.53 -19.67
C ALA A 527 -3.12 22.07 -18.23
N ILE A 528 -2.37 22.59 -17.24
CA ILE A 528 -2.58 22.31 -15.82
C ILE A 528 -4.00 22.71 -15.38
N TYR A 529 -4.47 23.90 -15.76
CA TYR A 529 -5.82 24.37 -15.42
C TYR A 529 -6.93 23.43 -15.93
N ASN A 530 -6.76 22.87 -17.13
CA ASN A 530 -7.75 22.01 -17.77
C ASN A 530 -7.62 20.52 -17.43
N LEU A 531 -6.52 20.11 -16.79
CA LEU A 531 -6.25 18.72 -16.40
C LEU A 531 -7.36 18.17 -15.50
N LYS A 532 -7.88 16.99 -15.82
CA LYS A 532 -8.77 16.20 -14.94
C LYS A 532 -8.12 14.86 -14.62
N LEU A 533 -7.74 14.65 -13.36
CA LEU A 533 -7.12 13.43 -12.85
C LEU A 533 -8.05 12.76 -11.84
N ILE A 534 -8.26 11.46 -11.99
CA ILE A 534 -9.06 10.65 -11.06
C ILE A 534 -8.29 9.44 -10.55
N ASP A 535 -8.42 9.17 -9.25
CA ASP A 535 -8.15 7.85 -8.68
C ASP A 535 -9.47 7.15 -8.33
N PRO A 536 -9.85 6.09 -9.06
CA PRO A 536 -11.13 5.42 -8.87
C PRO A 536 -11.10 4.32 -7.78
N ALA A 537 -9.97 4.16 -7.09
CA ALA A 537 -9.82 3.34 -5.88
C ALA A 537 -8.85 4.06 -4.92
N VAL A 538 -9.26 5.26 -4.50
CA VAL A 538 -8.37 6.29 -3.95
C VAL A 538 -7.70 5.92 -2.62
N GLY A 539 -8.32 5.03 -1.83
CA GLY A 539 -7.82 4.66 -0.51
C GLY A 539 -7.57 5.90 0.36
N SER A 540 -6.40 5.99 0.97
CA SER A 540 -5.98 7.15 1.76
C SER A 540 -5.58 8.41 0.96
N GLY A 541 -5.75 8.43 -0.36
CA GLY A 541 -5.46 9.61 -1.19
C GLY A 541 -4.01 9.77 -1.62
N ALA A 542 -3.22 8.69 -1.65
CA ALA A 542 -1.79 8.76 -1.99
C ALA A 542 -1.53 9.33 -3.40
N PHE A 543 -2.21 8.83 -4.44
CA PHE A 543 -2.01 9.33 -5.82
C PHE A 543 -2.53 10.75 -6.02
N PRO A 544 -3.75 11.11 -5.58
CA PRO A 544 -4.20 12.51 -5.60
C PRO A 544 -3.26 13.49 -4.90
N MET A 545 -2.72 13.12 -3.72
CA MET A 545 -1.74 13.95 -3.02
C MET A 545 -0.40 14.05 -3.77
N GLY A 546 0.08 12.94 -4.34
CA GLY A 546 1.28 12.95 -5.19
C GLY A 546 1.11 13.86 -6.42
N ALA A 547 -0.06 13.83 -7.04
CA ALA A 547 -0.43 14.73 -8.14
C ALA A 547 -0.45 16.19 -7.69
N LEU A 548 -1.06 16.50 -6.53
CA LEU A 548 -1.05 17.85 -5.96
C LEU A 548 0.38 18.37 -5.79
N HIS A 549 1.25 17.61 -5.13
CA HIS A 549 2.64 18.01 -4.88
C HIS A 549 3.43 18.20 -6.18
N THR A 550 3.25 17.31 -7.15
CA THR A 550 3.94 17.41 -8.45
C THR A 550 3.48 18.65 -9.22
N LEU A 551 2.17 18.92 -9.26
CA LEU A 551 1.62 20.09 -9.95
C LEU A 551 2.01 21.40 -9.26
N VAL A 552 2.03 21.46 -7.92
CA VAL A 552 2.54 22.61 -7.16
C VAL A 552 4.00 22.88 -7.50
N HIS A 553 4.85 21.85 -7.51
CA HIS A 553 6.26 21.97 -7.89
C HIS A 553 6.45 22.48 -9.32
N ILE A 554 5.67 21.97 -10.27
CA ILE A 554 5.71 22.46 -11.65
C ILE A 554 5.29 23.93 -11.73
N LEU A 555 4.22 24.32 -11.03
CA LEU A 555 3.78 25.72 -10.96
C LEU A 555 4.79 26.63 -10.28
N HIS A 556 5.54 26.17 -9.28
CA HIS A 556 6.65 26.93 -8.69
C HIS A 556 7.71 27.31 -9.72
N LYS A 557 8.04 26.38 -10.62
CA LYS A 557 9.01 26.63 -11.68
C LYS A 557 8.43 27.53 -12.77
N LEU A 558 7.19 27.28 -13.20
CA LEU A 558 6.56 28.00 -14.32
C LEU A 558 6.09 29.42 -13.94
N ASP A 559 5.57 29.60 -12.73
CA ASP A 559 4.99 30.86 -12.24
C ASP A 559 5.31 31.07 -10.75
N PRO A 560 6.56 31.44 -10.40
CA PRO A 560 7.01 31.53 -9.01
C PRO A 560 6.18 32.47 -8.13
N HIS A 561 5.59 33.51 -8.71
CA HIS A 561 4.83 34.56 -8.01
C HIS A 561 3.30 34.45 -8.14
N ASN A 562 2.78 33.38 -8.77
CA ASN A 562 1.34 33.15 -9.00
C ASN A 562 0.63 34.19 -9.87
N GLU A 563 1.34 34.98 -10.66
CA GLU A 563 0.70 36.02 -11.47
C GLU A 563 -0.22 35.41 -12.54
N LYS A 564 0.25 34.35 -13.19
CA LYS A 564 -0.45 33.69 -14.30
C LYS A 564 -1.52 32.72 -13.80
N TRP A 565 -1.21 31.95 -12.75
CA TRP A 565 -2.16 31.03 -12.14
C TRP A 565 -3.36 31.77 -11.56
N LYS A 566 -3.13 32.89 -10.86
CA LYS A 566 -4.20 33.78 -10.36
C LYS A 566 -5.02 34.38 -11.51
N ALA A 567 -4.36 34.83 -12.58
CA ALA A 567 -5.05 35.41 -13.74
C ALA A 567 -6.02 34.44 -14.41
N GLU A 568 -5.68 33.15 -14.53
CA GLU A 568 -6.60 32.13 -15.06
C GLU A 568 -7.83 31.92 -14.16
N GLN A 569 -7.68 31.98 -12.83
CA GLN A 569 -8.83 31.90 -11.91
C GLN A 569 -9.74 33.13 -12.04
N ILE A 570 -9.16 34.33 -12.13
CA ILE A 570 -9.92 35.58 -12.30
C ILE A 570 -10.64 35.57 -13.65
N LYS A 571 -10.01 35.06 -14.72
CA LYS A 571 -10.62 34.90 -16.04
C LYS A 571 -11.84 33.97 -15.99
N ALA A 572 -11.77 32.88 -15.25
CA ALA A 572 -12.90 31.99 -15.02
C ALA A 572 -14.02 32.67 -14.21
N ALA A 573 -13.67 33.37 -13.11
CA ALA A 573 -14.64 34.12 -12.31
C ALA A 573 -15.34 35.23 -13.11
N ASN A 574 -14.66 35.82 -14.10
CA ASN A 574 -15.24 36.83 -14.96
C ASN A 574 -16.40 36.35 -15.85
N LEU A 575 -16.52 35.03 -16.06
CA LEU A 575 -17.61 34.39 -16.81
C LEU A 575 -18.90 34.25 -15.99
N ILE A 576 -18.87 34.53 -14.69
CA ILE A 576 -20.04 34.49 -13.80
C ILE A 576 -21.02 35.60 -14.21
N THR A 577 -22.27 35.22 -14.49
CA THR A 577 -23.31 36.14 -14.97
C THR A 577 -23.84 37.09 -13.89
N ASP A 578 -23.86 36.65 -12.62
CA ASP A 578 -24.32 37.46 -11.49
C ASP A 578 -23.22 38.42 -11.02
N PRO A 579 -23.41 39.75 -11.08
CA PRO A 579 -22.39 40.73 -10.72
C PRO A 579 -21.93 40.65 -9.26
N LYS A 580 -22.83 40.31 -8.34
CA LYS A 580 -22.52 40.25 -6.91
C LYS A 580 -21.67 39.02 -6.60
N ILE A 581 -22.09 37.85 -7.09
CA ILE A 581 -21.33 36.60 -6.92
C ILE A 581 -19.97 36.69 -7.62
N LYS A 582 -19.93 37.32 -8.80
CA LYS A 582 -18.68 37.58 -9.53
C LYS A 582 -17.71 38.41 -8.68
N GLN A 583 -18.17 39.53 -8.13
CA GLN A 583 -17.32 40.40 -7.32
C GLN A 583 -16.83 39.68 -6.05
N GLU A 584 -17.72 39.02 -5.31
CA GLU A 584 -17.37 38.23 -4.11
C GLU A 584 -16.36 37.10 -4.45
N THR A 585 -16.50 36.47 -5.61
CA THR A 585 -15.56 35.42 -6.06
C THR A 585 -14.19 35.98 -6.39
N ILE A 586 -14.12 37.14 -7.07
CA ILE A 586 -12.85 37.80 -7.40
C ILE A 586 -12.15 38.28 -6.14
N GLU A 587 -12.87 38.94 -5.22
CA GLU A 587 -12.33 39.40 -3.94
C GLU A 587 -11.73 38.23 -3.16
N ARG A 588 -12.42 37.09 -3.07
CA ARG A 588 -11.87 35.90 -2.42
C ARG A 588 -10.67 35.29 -3.14
N ILE A 589 -10.67 35.25 -4.48
CA ILE A 589 -9.48 34.80 -5.23
C ILE A 589 -8.30 35.69 -4.86
N GLU A 590 -8.48 37.01 -4.84
CA GLU A 590 -7.42 37.93 -4.45
C GLU A 590 -6.95 37.71 -3.01
N GLU A 591 -7.86 37.54 -2.06
CA GLU A 591 -7.54 37.22 -0.66
C GLU A 591 -6.72 35.94 -0.53
N SER A 592 -7.12 34.85 -1.20
CA SER A 592 -6.45 33.54 -1.12
C SER A 592 -4.98 33.57 -1.57
N PHE A 593 -4.65 34.44 -2.54
CA PHE A 593 -3.27 34.62 -3.03
C PHE A 593 -2.50 35.71 -2.26
N ASN A 594 -3.18 36.69 -1.66
CA ASN A 594 -2.54 37.84 -1.02
C ASN A 594 -2.29 37.65 0.49
N LEU A 595 -3.16 36.90 1.18
CA LEU A 595 -3.12 36.73 2.65
C LEU A 595 -2.25 35.57 3.09
N ASN A 596 -2.20 34.51 2.30
CA ASN A 596 -1.55 33.24 2.62
C ASN A 596 -0.20 33.09 1.92
N GLU A 597 0.52 32.01 2.19
CA GLU A 597 1.70 31.68 1.39
C GLU A 597 1.30 31.44 -0.06
N LEU A 598 2.26 31.63 -0.97
CA LEU A 598 2.05 31.45 -2.41
C LEU A 598 1.43 30.08 -2.74
N ASP A 599 1.60 29.08 -1.87
CA ASP A 599 1.18 27.72 -2.15
C ASP A 599 -0.27 27.42 -1.79
N TYR A 600 -0.87 28.18 -0.86
CA TYR A 600 -2.27 28.00 -0.49
C TYR A 600 -3.19 28.16 -1.71
N GLY A 601 -3.06 29.29 -2.42
CA GLY A 601 -3.84 29.56 -3.63
C GLY A 601 -3.57 28.53 -4.74
N ARG A 602 -2.32 28.10 -4.94
CA ARG A 602 -1.99 27.02 -5.90
C ARG A 602 -2.74 25.74 -5.56
N LYS A 603 -2.60 25.26 -4.32
CA LYS A 603 -3.19 24.01 -3.85
C LYS A 603 -4.71 24.04 -3.92
N LEU A 604 -5.33 25.12 -3.43
CA LEU A 604 -6.80 25.25 -3.39
C LEU A 604 -7.42 25.09 -4.78
N TYR A 605 -6.91 25.80 -5.78
CA TYR A 605 -7.46 25.76 -7.15
C TYR A 605 -7.06 24.50 -7.92
N LEU A 606 -5.92 23.87 -7.59
CA LEU A 606 -5.59 22.53 -8.12
C LEU A 606 -6.55 21.46 -7.57
N ILE A 607 -6.87 21.49 -6.28
CA ILE A 607 -7.84 20.58 -5.65
C ILE A 607 -9.23 20.80 -6.25
N GLN A 608 -9.64 22.07 -6.43
CA GLN A 608 -10.93 22.40 -7.01
C GLN A 608 -11.06 21.91 -8.46
N ASN A 609 -10.04 22.15 -9.29
CA ASN A 609 -10.17 22.00 -10.73
C ASN A 609 -9.64 20.66 -11.25
N CYS A 610 -8.63 20.07 -10.62
CA CYS A 610 -7.86 18.99 -11.25
C CYS A 610 -8.04 17.62 -10.62
N ILE A 611 -8.36 17.54 -9.33
CA ILE A 611 -8.20 16.31 -8.54
C ILE A 611 -9.56 15.72 -8.15
N TYR A 612 -9.73 14.43 -8.44
CA TYR A 612 -10.94 13.65 -8.14
C TYR A 612 -10.58 12.28 -7.55
N GLY A 613 -11.43 11.74 -6.68
CA GLY A 613 -11.20 10.43 -6.07
C GLY A 613 -12.49 9.68 -5.73
N VAL A 614 -12.44 8.35 -5.87
CA VAL A 614 -13.57 7.45 -5.54
C VAL A 614 -13.06 6.25 -4.76
N ASP A 615 -13.76 5.88 -3.70
CA ASP A 615 -13.52 4.65 -2.95
C ASP A 615 -14.84 4.04 -2.52
N ILE A 616 -14.91 2.72 -2.40
CA ILE A 616 -16.11 2.05 -1.88
C ILE A 616 -16.26 2.24 -0.36
N GLN A 617 -15.17 2.56 0.35
CA GLN A 617 -15.17 2.74 1.80
C GLN A 617 -15.29 4.23 2.16
N PRO A 618 -16.38 4.66 2.83
CA PRO A 618 -16.54 6.06 3.26
C PRO A 618 -15.40 6.54 4.16
N ILE A 619 -14.81 5.64 4.96
CA ILE A 619 -13.69 5.96 5.86
C ILE A 619 -12.43 6.34 5.05
N ALA A 620 -12.15 5.63 3.95
CA ALA A 620 -11.02 5.94 3.06
C ALA A 620 -11.15 7.37 2.50
N ILE A 621 -12.35 7.72 2.04
CA ILE A 621 -12.70 9.08 1.59
C ILE A 621 -12.48 10.12 2.69
N GLN A 622 -12.90 9.86 3.93
CA GLN A 622 -12.68 10.78 5.05
C GLN A 622 -11.19 11.03 5.31
N ILE A 623 -10.34 9.99 5.18
CA ILE A 623 -8.89 10.11 5.37
C ILE A 623 -8.26 10.91 4.24
N ALA A 624 -8.65 10.64 2.98
CA ALA A 624 -8.18 11.42 1.84
C ALA A 624 -8.50 12.91 2.04
N LYS A 625 -9.77 13.24 2.36
CA LYS A 625 -10.20 14.61 2.68
C LYS A 625 -9.36 15.24 3.80
N LEU A 626 -9.07 14.48 4.86
CA LEU A 626 -8.27 14.96 5.98
C LEU A 626 -6.87 15.41 5.57
N ARG A 627 -6.21 14.62 4.72
CA ARG A 627 -4.86 14.93 4.23
C ARG A 627 -4.86 16.21 3.39
N PHE A 628 -5.85 16.38 2.51
CA PHE A 628 -5.99 17.62 1.75
C PHE A 628 -6.24 18.84 2.66
N PHE A 629 -7.02 18.70 3.73
CA PHE A 629 -7.21 19.77 4.70
C PHE A 629 -5.93 20.13 5.43
N ILE A 630 -5.15 19.15 5.90
CA ILE A 630 -3.87 19.44 6.55
C ILE A 630 -2.90 20.10 5.56
N SER A 631 -2.83 19.61 4.32
CA SER A 631 -1.98 20.19 3.28
C SER A 631 -2.32 21.64 2.93
N LEU A 632 -3.58 22.05 3.05
CA LEU A 632 -4.02 23.44 2.88
C LEU A 632 -3.71 24.27 4.13
N LEU A 633 -4.03 23.74 5.31
CA LEU A 633 -3.79 24.41 6.58
C LEU A 633 -2.33 24.77 6.75
N VAL A 634 -1.37 23.93 6.33
CA VAL A 634 0.08 24.20 6.48
C VAL A 634 0.47 25.57 5.93
N ASP A 635 -0.12 26.00 4.82
CA ASP A 635 0.27 27.22 4.08
C ASP A 635 -0.44 28.49 4.58
N GLU A 636 -1.37 28.38 5.54
CA GLU A 636 -2.09 29.53 6.06
C GLU A 636 -1.34 30.23 7.19
N LYS A 637 -1.40 31.57 7.24
CA LYS A 637 -0.75 32.35 8.30
C LYS A 637 -1.75 32.81 9.35
N VAL A 638 -1.44 32.54 10.62
CA VAL A 638 -2.25 33.02 11.75
C VAL A 638 -1.91 34.49 12.00
N ASP A 639 -2.87 35.38 11.73
CA ASP A 639 -2.80 36.81 12.01
C ASP A 639 -3.99 37.21 12.88
N ARG A 640 -3.75 37.35 14.19
CA ARG A 640 -4.80 37.64 15.18
C ARG A 640 -5.47 39.01 15.00
N THR A 641 -4.93 39.89 14.16
CA THR A 641 -5.52 41.20 13.88
C THR A 641 -6.65 41.15 12.85
N LYS A 642 -6.71 40.09 12.05
CA LYS A 642 -7.68 39.90 10.96
C LYS A 642 -8.91 39.10 11.41
N PRO A 643 -10.05 39.22 10.70
CA PRO A 643 -11.20 38.34 10.90
C PRO A 643 -10.79 36.87 10.83
N ASN A 644 -11.38 36.03 11.69
CA ASN A 644 -11.02 34.61 11.83
C ASN A 644 -9.51 34.33 11.99
N PHE A 645 -8.76 35.31 12.50
CA PHE A 645 -7.31 35.25 12.64
C PHE A 645 -6.54 35.03 11.32
N GLY A 646 -7.10 35.49 10.20
CA GLY A 646 -6.48 35.34 8.87
C GLY A 646 -6.57 33.93 8.27
N ILE A 647 -7.26 33.01 8.96
CA ILE A 647 -7.49 31.63 8.51
C ILE A 647 -8.73 31.59 7.63
N GLU A 648 -8.63 30.99 6.45
CA GLU A 648 -9.78 30.79 5.58
C GLU A 648 -10.55 29.52 5.99
N PRO A 649 -11.89 29.52 5.90
CA PRO A 649 -12.66 28.30 6.11
C PRO A 649 -12.29 27.24 5.08
N LEU A 650 -12.07 26.00 5.53
CA LEU A 650 -11.68 24.89 4.66
C LEU A 650 -12.76 24.61 3.60
N PRO A 651 -12.36 24.19 2.38
CA PRO A 651 -13.31 23.86 1.33
C PRO A 651 -14.13 22.62 1.66
N ASN A 652 -15.28 22.47 1.02
CA ASN A 652 -16.10 21.27 1.10
C ASN A 652 -15.70 20.29 -0.01
N LEU A 653 -15.24 19.10 0.37
CA LEU A 653 -14.63 18.12 -0.54
C LEU A 653 -15.58 16.97 -0.94
N GLU A 654 -16.84 17.01 -0.48
CA GLU A 654 -17.88 16.00 -0.71
C GLU A 654 -18.15 15.72 -2.20
N THR A 655 -17.94 16.73 -3.04
CA THR A 655 -18.17 16.66 -4.50
C THR A 655 -16.89 16.38 -5.29
N LYS A 656 -15.76 16.15 -4.61
CA LYS A 656 -14.46 15.78 -5.22
C LYS A 656 -14.00 14.38 -4.83
N PHE A 657 -14.32 13.97 -3.61
CA PHE A 657 -14.06 12.64 -3.08
C PHE A 657 -15.36 11.97 -2.69
N VAL A 658 -15.78 10.98 -3.48
CA VAL A 658 -17.10 10.33 -3.37
C VAL A 658 -16.94 8.87 -2.94
N ALA A 659 -17.79 8.44 -2.01
CA ALA A 659 -17.88 7.04 -1.61
C ALA A 659 -18.83 6.29 -2.55
N ALA A 660 -18.31 5.44 -3.42
CA ALA A 660 -19.09 4.73 -4.44
C ALA A 660 -18.41 3.44 -4.95
N ASN A 661 -19.22 2.49 -5.46
CA ASN A 661 -18.70 1.36 -6.21
C ASN A 661 -18.38 1.75 -7.66
N THR A 662 -17.09 2.01 -7.92
CA THR A 662 -16.54 2.33 -9.24
C THR A 662 -16.94 1.35 -10.35
N LEU A 663 -17.03 0.05 -10.05
CA LEU A 663 -17.23 -1.00 -11.04
C LEU A 663 -18.69 -1.19 -11.48
N ILE A 664 -19.64 -0.48 -10.88
CA ILE A 664 -21.04 -0.55 -11.25
C ILE A 664 -21.43 0.79 -11.85
N GLY A 665 -21.66 0.82 -13.17
CA GLY A 665 -22.16 2.01 -13.86
C GLY A 665 -23.69 2.05 -13.90
N LEU A 666 -24.26 3.18 -14.31
CA LEU A 666 -25.67 3.24 -14.66
C LEU A 666 -25.90 2.59 -16.04
N ILE A 667 -26.94 1.76 -16.12
CA ILE A 667 -27.24 0.82 -17.23
C ILE A 667 -27.43 1.53 -18.59
N GLU A 668 -27.68 2.84 -18.59
CA GLU A 668 -28.11 3.62 -19.76
C GLU A 668 -27.21 4.85 -20.06
N SER A 669 -25.97 4.87 -19.55
CA SER A 669 -24.97 5.95 -19.75
C SER A 669 -24.52 6.18 -21.22
N GLN A 670 -25.11 5.48 -22.20
CA GLN A 670 -24.83 5.64 -23.63
C GLN A 670 -25.95 6.34 -24.43
N LEU A 671 -27.08 6.67 -23.80
CA LEU A 671 -28.04 7.60 -24.40
C LEU A 671 -27.53 9.01 -24.13
N SER A 672 -26.90 9.64 -25.13
CA SER A 672 -26.56 11.06 -25.07
C SER A 672 -27.82 11.85 -24.65
N LEU A 673 -27.79 12.43 -23.45
CA LEU A 673 -28.87 13.21 -22.86
C LEU A 673 -28.97 14.55 -23.59
N THR A 674 -29.67 14.56 -24.72
CA THR A 674 -29.68 15.70 -25.65
C THR A 674 -30.87 16.63 -25.49
N THR A 675 -31.72 16.48 -24.47
CA THR A 675 -32.76 17.47 -24.23
C THR A 675 -32.13 18.73 -23.62
N PRO A 676 -32.40 19.93 -24.17
CA PRO A 676 -31.90 21.19 -23.62
C PRO A 676 -32.21 21.37 -22.13
N GLU A 677 -33.34 20.82 -21.67
CA GLU A 677 -33.77 20.85 -20.28
C GLU A 677 -32.84 20.07 -19.34
N ILE A 678 -32.42 18.86 -19.72
CA ILE A 678 -31.51 18.04 -18.89
C ILE A 678 -30.12 18.66 -18.84
N LEU A 679 -29.61 19.12 -19.99
CA LEU A 679 -28.31 19.81 -20.05
C LEU A 679 -28.30 21.06 -19.17
N LYS A 680 -29.42 21.79 -19.11
CA LYS A 680 -29.58 22.94 -18.24
C LYS A 680 -29.59 22.54 -16.75
N LEU A 681 -30.34 21.50 -16.39
CA LEU A 681 -30.41 21.00 -15.01
C LEU A 681 -29.04 20.50 -14.52
N GLU A 682 -28.27 19.81 -15.37
CA GLU A 682 -26.92 19.35 -15.06
C GLU A 682 -25.92 20.50 -14.89
N ASP A 683 -25.98 21.52 -15.74
CA ASP A 683 -25.15 22.73 -15.60
C ASP A 683 -25.50 23.50 -14.32
N GLU A 684 -26.78 23.61 -13.98
CA GLU A 684 -27.24 24.18 -12.71
C GLU A 684 -26.74 23.37 -11.51
N LEU A 685 -26.80 22.04 -11.58
CA LEU A 685 -26.29 21.13 -10.55
C LEU A 685 -24.78 21.28 -10.36
N LYS A 686 -24.02 21.35 -11.46
CA LYS A 686 -22.57 21.57 -11.45
C LYS A 686 -22.22 22.90 -10.80
N LYS A 687 -22.84 24.00 -11.23
CA LYS A 687 -22.65 25.34 -10.65
C LYS A 687 -22.97 25.36 -9.15
N LEU A 688 -24.02 24.67 -8.75
CA LEU A 688 -24.43 24.56 -7.35
C LEU A 688 -23.38 23.81 -6.51
N ARG A 689 -22.79 22.75 -7.04
CA ARG A 689 -21.73 21.97 -6.37
C ARG A 689 -20.39 22.70 -6.33
N ASP A 690 -20.05 23.46 -7.38
CA ASP A 690 -18.90 24.35 -7.38
C ASP A 690 -19.07 25.49 -6.36
N GLN A 691 -20.29 26.00 -6.19
CA GLN A 691 -20.63 26.93 -5.12
C GLN A 691 -20.53 26.27 -3.74
N TYR A 692 -20.97 25.01 -3.61
CA TYR A 692 -20.84 24.26 -2.35
C TYR A 692 -19.38 24.15 -1.90
N PHE A 693 -18.44 23.88 -2.81
CA PHE A 693 -17.00 23.71 -2.51
C PHE A 693 -16.43 24.85 -1.65
N ILE A 694 -16.89 26.08 -1.86
CA ILE A 694 -16.39 27.31 -1.21
C ILE A 694 -17.31 27.85 -0.11
N THR A 695 -18.48 27.23 0.12
CA THR A 695 -19.48 27.76 1.06
C THR A 695 -19.13 27.42 2.50
N SER A 696 -19.09 28.43 3.37
CA SER A 696 -18.76 28.28 4.79
C SER A 696 -19.96 28.39 5.73
N SER A 697 -21.04 29.07 5.31
CA SER A 697 -22.25 29.26 6.12
C SER A 697 -23.11 28.00 6.19
N THR A 698 -23.42 27.52 7.40
CA THR A 698 -24.28 26.34 7.63
C THR A 698 -25.66 26.50 6.98
N LYS A 699 -26.29 27.67 7.09
CA LYS A 699 -27.60 27.94 6.50
C LYS A 699 -27.57 27.93 4.98
N GLU A 700 -26.49 28.40 4.37
CA GLU A 700 -26.34 28.39 2.92
C GLU A 700 -26.00 26.99 2.42
N LYS A 701 -25.18 26.24 3.15
CA LYS A 701 -24.96 24.81 2.90
C LYS A 701 -26.28 24.05 2.88
N GLU A 702 -27.14 24.22 3.89
CA GLU A 702 -28.46 23.56 3.93
C GLU A 702 -29.33 23.95 2.74
N LYS A 703 -29.38 25.24 2.37
CA LYS A 703 -30.09 25.69 1.15
C LYS A 703 -29.55 25.05 -0.12
N ILE A 704 -28.23 24.95 -0.24
CA ILE A 704 -27.56 24.32 -1.38
C ILE A 704 -27.86 22.82 -1.43
N LYS A 705 -27.76 22.12 -0.29
CA LYS A 705 -28.09 20.69 -0.16
C LYS A 705 -29.54 20.42 -0.56
N ASN A 706 -30.48 21.21 -0.06
CA ASN A 706 -31.90 21.09 -0.40
C ASN A 706 -32.15 21.39 -1.89
N LYS A 707 -31.50 22.41 -2.46
CA LYS A 707 -31.62 22.72 -3.89
C LYS A 707 -31.01 21.63 -4.77
N ASP A 708 -29.88 21.03 -4.38
CA ASP A 708 -29.26 19.91 -5.08
C ASP A 708 -30.19 18.69 -5.08
N TYR A 709 -30.85 18.40 -3.95
CA TYR A 709 -31.86 17.35 -3.85
C TYR A 709 -33.06 17.59 -4.77
N GLU A 710 -33.66 18.78 -4.76
CA GLU A 710 -34.80 19.11 -5.63
C GLU A 710 -34.42 19.06 -7.12
N LEU A 711 -33.20 19.51 -7.48
CA LEU A 711 -32.68 19.39 -8.84
C LEU A 711 -32.52 17.93 -9.25
N ARG A 712 -31.94 17.07 -8.39
CA ARG A 712 -31.80 15.62 -8.66
C ARG A 712 -33.15 14.91 -8.80
N LYS A 713 -34.15 15.31 -8.00
CA LYS A 713 -35.51 14.78 -8.12
C LYS A 713 -36.18 15.20 -9.43
N THR A 714 -36.11 16.48 -9.78
CA THR A 714 -36.62 17.01 -11.06
C THR A 714 -35.96 16.32 -12.24
N LEU A 715 -34.63 16.20 -12.19
CA LEU A 715 -33.83 15.49 -13.17
C LEU A 715 -34.25 14.02 -13.31
N ALA A 716 -34.48 13.31 -12.20
CA ALA A 716 -34.97 11.93 -12.22
C ALA A 716 -36.36 11.81 -12.86
N GLU A 717 -37.26 12.78 -12.65
CA GLU A 717 -38.56 12.84 -13.31
C GLU A 717 -38.44 13.06 -14.83
N GLU A 718 -37.55 13.95 -15.27
CA GLU A 718 -37.28 14.16 -16.70
C GLU A 718 -36.64 12.93 -17.36
N LEU A 719 -35.68 12.28 -16.68
CA LEU A 719 -35.08 11.03 -17.14
C LEU A 719 -36.14 9.92 -17.29
N LYS A 720 -37.09 9.83 -16.34
CA LYS A 720 -38.20 8.88 -16.41
C LYS A 720 -39.09 9.11 -17.64
N LYS A 721 -39.31 10.37 -18.06
CA LYS A 721 -40.05 10.70 -19.29
C LYS A 721 -39.31 10.26 -20.55
N LEU A 722 -37.97 10.23 -20.52
CA LEU A 722 -37.13 9.75 -21.62
C LEU A 722 -36.98 8.23 -21.69
N GLY A 723 -37.68 7.49 -20.82
CA GLY A 723 -37.70 6.03 -20.84
C GLY A 723 -36.58 5.39 -20.01
N PHE A 724 -35.87 6.14 -19.17
CA PHE A 724 -34.91 5.55 -18.24
C PHE A 724 -35.60 4.62 -17.25
N LYS A 725 -34.94 3.51 -16.90
CA LYS A 725 -35.48 2.55 -15.92
C LYS A 725 -35.70 3.22 -14.56
N LEU A 726 -36.78 2.83 -13.89
CA LEU A 726 -37.15 3.32 -12.56
C LEU A 726 -35.98 3.19 -11.57
N GLU A 727 -35.29 2.04 -11.55
CA GLU A 727 -34.13 1.79 -10.70
C GLU A 727 -33.00 2.83 -10.89
N THR A 728 -32.71 3.23 -12.14
CA THR A 728 -31.66 4.22 -12.45
C THR A 728 -32.08 5.62 -12.01
N THR A 729 -33.33 6.00 -12.27
CA THR A 729 -33.86 7.30 -11.85
C THR A 729 -33.93 7.42 -10.33
N GLU A 730 -34.28 6.33 -9.63
CA GLU A 730 -34.32 6.30 -8.16
C GLU A 730 -32.92 6.39 -7.55
N LYS A 731 -31.92 5.72 -8.15
CA LYS A 731 -30.51 5.81 -7.76
C LYS A 731 -29.98 7.25 -7.81
N ILE A 732 -30.30 7.99 -8.87
CA ILE A 732 -29.90 9.41 -9.01
C ILE A 732 -30.65 10.30 -7.99
N ALA A 733 -31.96 10.11 -7.83
CA ALA A 733 -32.79 10.91 -6.94
C ALA A 733 -32.41 10.76 -5.45
N HIS A 734 -32.02 9.56 -5.01
CA HIS A 734 -31.73 9.28 -3.61
C HIS A 734 -30.24 9.33 -3.25
N TRP A 735 -29.36 9.53 -4.23
CA TRP A 735 -27.93 9.66 -3.94
C TRP A 735 -27.60 10.97 -3.23
N ASP A 736 -27.17 10.89 -1.98
CA ASP A 736 -26.76 12.04 -1.17
C ASP A 736 -25.22 12.12 -1.11
N PRO A 737 -24.56 13.06 -1.84
CA PRO A 737 -23.11 13.25 -1.74
C PRO A 737 -22.65 13.79 -0.39
N TYR A 738 -23.58 14.33 0.43
CA TYR A 738 -23.28 14.96 1.70
C TYR A 738 -23.34 13.98 2.89
N ASP A 739 -23.82 12.76 2.68
CA ASP A 739 -23.80 11.69 3.69
C ASP A 739 -22.45 10.96 3.70
N THR A 740 -21.56 11.42 4.58
CA THR A 740 -20.18 10.94 4.68
C THR A 740 -20.02 9.52 5.23
N ASN A 741 -21.11 8.86 5.63
CA ASN A 741 -21.09 7.49 6.16
C ASN A 741 -21.68 6.46 5.19
N LYS A 742 -22.26 6.88 4.06
CA LYS A 742 -22.82 5.97 3.06
C LYS A 742 -21.93 5.89 1.83
N SER A 743 -21.89 4.70 1.24
CA SER A 743 -21.33 4.50 -0.10
C SER A 743 -22.48 4.25 -1.07
N ALA A 744 -22.41 4.84 -2.25
CA ALA A 744 -23.28 4.47 -3.36
C ALA A 744 -22.87 3.09 -3.90
N ASP A 745 -23.84 2.30 -4.37
CA ASP A 745 -23.61 1.01 -5.04
C ASP A 745 -23.28 1.17 -6.53
N TRP A 746 -23.18 2.40 -7.03
CA TRP A 746 -22.89 2.75 -8.42
C TRP A 746 -22.00 3.98 -8.50
N PHE A 747 -21.31 4.17 -9.63
CA PHE A 747 -20.47 5.32 -9.93
C PHE A 747 -20.64 5.80 -11.38
N ASP A 748 -20.85 7.10 -11.54
CA ASP A 748 -20.87 7.78 -12.84
C ASP A 748 -20.24 9.19 -12.75
N PRO A 749 -19.25 9.51 -13.60
CA PRO A 749 -18.52 10.78 -13.51
C PRO A 749 -19.34 12.00 -13.93
N GLU A 750 -20.32 11.85 -14.82
CA GLU A 750 -21.19 12.96 -15.22
C GLU A 750 -22.11 13.33 -14.06
N TRP A 751 -22.78 12.34 -13.47
CA TRP A 751 -23.72 12.58 -12.38
C TRP A 751 -23.08 12.94 -11.06
N MET A 752 -21.91 12.40 -10.75
CA MET A 752 -21.25 12.62 -9.46
C MET A 752 -20.31 13.82 -9.48
N PHE A 753 -19.56 14.02 -10.58
CA PHE A 753 -18.52 15.05 -10.68
C PHE A 753 -18.80 16.15 -11.71
N GLY A 754 -19.84 16.02 -12.54
CA GLY A 754 -20.09 16.95 -13.65
C GLY A 754 -19.03 16.86 -14.76
N VAL A 755 -18.38 15.70 -14.89
CA VAL A 755 -17.34 15.42 -15.88
C VAL A 755 -17.92 14.58 -17.02
N LYS A 756 -18.19 15.22 -18.16
CA LYS A 756 -18.87 14.59 -19.31
C LYS A 756 -17.91 13.92 -20.29
N ASP A 757 -16.81 14.58 -20.60
CA ASP A 757 -15.88 14.14 -21.65
C ASP A 757 -14.92 13.04 -21.18
N GLY A 758 -14.98 12.67 -19.89
CA GLY A 758 -14.05 11.77 -19.22
C GLY A 758 -12.85 12.49 -18.61
N PHE A 759 -11.86 11.73 -18.16
CA PHE A 759 -10.64 12.21 -17.50
C PHE A 759 -9.43 12.17 -18.42
N ASP A 760 -8.47 13.07 -18.19
CA ASP A 760 -7.20 13.10 -18.92
C ASP A 760 -6.24 12.04 -18.36
N ILE A 761 -6.26 11.84 -17.04
CA ILE A 761 -5.43 10.84 -16.34
C ILE A 761 -6.32 10.03 -15.38
N VAL A 762 -6.21 8.71 -15.46
CA VAL A 762 -6.73 7.77 -14.46
C VAL A 762 -5.53 7.07 -13.83
N ILE A 763 -5.36 7.19 -12.53
CA ILE A 763 -4.19 6.66 -11.82
C ILE A 763 -4.63 5.99 -10.52
N GLY A 764 -3.95 4.94 -10.05
CA GLY A 764 -4.33 4.30 -8.80
C GLY A 764 -3.70 2.94 -8.54
N ASN A 765 -4.07 2.38 -7.39
CA ASN A 765 -3.76 1.01 -6.99
C ASN A 765 -5.06 0.23 -6.73
N PRO A 766 -5.66 -0.39 -7.76
CA PRO A 766 -6.90 -1.15 -7.62
C PRO A 766 -6.77 -2.33 -6.63
N PRO A 767 -7.87 -2.82 -6.03
CA PRO A 767 -7.83 -3.89 -5.04
C PRO A 767 -7.41 -5.27 -5.61
N TYR A 768 -6.66 -6.06 -4.82
CA TYR A 768 -6.15 -7.38 -5.22
C TYR A 768 -6.99 -8.52 -4.62
N ILE A 769 -8.21 -8.70 -5.15
CA ILE A 769 -9.18 -9.70 -4.65
C ILE A 769 -9.60 -10.65 -5.78
N GLN A 770 -9.50 -11.96 -5.54
CA GLN A 770 -10.00 -12.97 -6.47
C GLN A 770 -11.54 -12.97 -6.49
N LEU A 771 -12.13 -12.92 -7.68
CA LEU A 771 -13.60 -12.86 -7.87
C LEU A 771 -14.32 -14.12 -7.34
N GLN A 772 -13.64 -15.26 -7.32
CA GLN A 772 -14.16 -16.55 -6.83
C GLN A 772 -14.11 -16.72 -5.30
N LYS A 773 -13.49 -15.77 -4.59
CA LYS A 773 -13.43 -15.80 -3.12
C LYS A 773 -14.84 -15.70 -2.51
N ASP A 774 -15.00 -16.14 -1.26
CA ASP A 774 -16.25 -16.04 -0.50
C ASP A 774 -17.46 -16.64 -1.24
N GLY A 775 -17.26 -17.80 -1.87
CA GLY A 775 -18.31 -18.51 -2.63
C GLY A 775 -18.62 -17.87 -3.99
N GLY A 776 -17.80 -16.94 -4.47
CA GLY A 776 -17.97 -16.24 -5.74
C GLY A 776 -19.03 -15.14 -5.69
N ALA A 777 -19.24 -14.51 -4.54
CA ALA A 777 -20.19 -13.40 -4.39
C ALA A 777 -19.87 -12.23 -5.34
N LEU A 778 -18.60 -11.80 -5.38
CA LEU A 778 -18.12 -10.75 -6.28
C LEU A 778 -18.22 -11.17 -7.76
N ALA A 779 -17.90 -12.43 -8.07
CA ALA A 779 -18.09 -12.94 -9.43
C ALA A 779 -19.55 -12.81 -9.88
N LYS A 780 -20.52 -13.19 -9.04
CA LYS A 780 -21.96 -13.05 -9.36
C LYS A 780 -22.39 -11.58 -9.50
N LEU A 781 -21.84 -10.69 -8.68
CA LEU A 781 -22.16 -9.26 -8.72
C LEU A 781 -21.72 -8.62 -10.05
N TYR A 782 -20.53 -8.96 -10.54
CA TYR A 782 -19.94 -8.34 -11.73
C TYR A 782 -20.19 -9.10 -13.05
N GLU A 783 -20.70 -10.33 -13.00
CA GLU A 783 -20.98 -11.17 -14.18
C GLU A 783 -21.93 -10.49 -15.19
N ASN A 784 -22.91 -9.72 -14.69
CA ASN A 784 -23.92 -9.05 -15.51
C ASN A 784 -23.57 -7.58 -15.86
N GLN A 785 -22.35 -7.13 -15.54
CA GLN A 785 -21.90 -5.75 -15.82
C GLN A 785 -21.25 -5.59 -17.22
N ASN A 786 -21.31 -6.63 -18.06
CA ASN A 786 -20.84 -6.62 -19.47
C ASN A 786 -19.34 -6.28 -19.67
N TYR A 787 -18.48 -6.55 -18.70
CA TYR A 787 -17.04 -6.40 -18.85
C TYR A 787 -16.45 -7.44 -19.82
N GLN A 788 -15.75 -6.97 -20.86
CA GLN A 788 -15.01 -7.83 -21.81
C GLN A 788 -13.88 -8.59 -21.11
N THR A 789 -13.30 -7.99 -20.08
CA THR A 789 -12.19 -8.53 -19.28
C THR A 789 -12.64 -9.49 -18.17
N PHE A 790 -13.95 -9.73 -18.00
CA PHE A 790 -14.47 -10.59 -16.94
C PHE A 790 -14.02 -12.04 -17.09
N ALA A 791 -13.33 -12.55 -16.07
CA ALA A 791 -13.01 -13.95 -15.88
C ALA A 791 -13.36 -14.34 -14.44
N ARG A 792 -14.25 -15.33 -14.26
CA ARG A 792 -14.73 -15.76 -12.93
C ARG A 792 -13.60 -16.14 -11.96
N THR A 793 -12.52 -16.71 -12.48
CA THR A 793 -11.32 -17.12 -11.74
C THR A 793 -10.26 -16.02 -11.62
N GLY A 794 -10.52 -14.84 -12.21
CA GLY A 794 -9.62 -13.71 -12.21
C GLY A 794 -9.71 -12.84 -10.96
N ASP A 795 -8.89 -11.79 -10.95
CA ASP A 795 -8.87 -10.78 -9.90
C ASP A 795 -9.72 -9.56 -10.29
N ILE A 796 -10.25 -8.86 -9.30
CA ILE A 796 -11.11 -7.68 -9.49
C ILE A 796 -10.42 -6.53 -10.24
N TYR A 797 -9.08 -6.37 -10.11
CA TYR A 797 -8.35 -5.31 -10.81
C TYR A 797 -8.44 -5.44 -12.34
N THR A 798 -8.76 -6.61 -12.90
CA THR A 798 -8.96 -6.74 -14.36
C THR A 798 -10.16 -5.91 -14.83
N LEU A 799 -11.21 -5.82 -14.01
CA LEU A 799 -12.39 -5.00 -14.28
C LEU A 799 -12.06 -3.51 -14.12
N PHE A 800 -11.19 -3.15 -13.17
CA PHE A 800 -10.71 -1.78 -13.00
C PHE A 800 -9.92 -1.29 -14.21
N TYR A 801 -9.08 -2.13 -14.84
CA TYR A 801 -8.39 -1.74 -16.08
C TYR A 801 -9.38 -1.34 -17.19
N GLU A 802 -10.43 -2.14 -17.39
CA GLU A 802 -11.46 -1.84 -18.40
C GLU A 802 -12.24 -0.58 -18.02
N LYS A 803 -12.71 -0.48 -16.77
CA LYS A 803 -13.44 0.70 -16.28
C LYS A 803 -12.60 1.98 -16.35
N GLY A 804 -11.32 1.92 -16.00
CA GLY A 804 -10.42 3.05 -16.06
C GLY A 804 -10.22 3.57 -17.49
N ILE A 805 -10.08 2.68 -18.49
CA ILE A 805 -10.05 3.09 -19.90
C ILE A 805 -11.41 3.68 -20.34
N GLN A 806 -12.53 3.16 -19.84
CA GLN A 806 -13.85 3.72 -20.12
C GLN A 806 -13.99 5.16 -19.57
N LEU A 807 -13.39 5.46 -18.42
CA LEU A 807 -13.40 6.79 -17.79
C LEU A 807 -12.51 7.83 -18.51
N LEU A 808 -11.58 7.41 -19.37
CA LEU A 808 -10.68 8.33 -20.06
C LEU A 808 -11.31 9.04 -21.26
N LYS A 809 -10.86 10.27 -21.51
CA LYS A 809 -10.95 10.96 -22.81
C LYS A 809 -10.16 10.20 -23.88
N ASN A 810 -10.46 10.47 -25.15
CA ASN A 810 -9.58 10.04 -26.25
C ASN A 810 -8.17 10.62 -26.03
N ASN A 811 -7.13 9.80 -26.22
CA ASN A 811 -5.73 10.09 -25.90
C ASN A 811 -5.41 10.27 -24.41
N GLY A 812 -6.37 10.08 -23.50
CA GLY A 812 -6.13 10.05 -22.05
C GLY A 812 -5.25 8.89 -21.62
N LEU A 813 -4.70 8.97 -20.41
CA LEU A 813 -3.68 8.06 -19.88
C LEU A 813 -4.17 7.31 -18.64
N LEU A 814 -4.00 5.99 -18.63
CA LEU A 814 -4.27 5.14 -17.47
C LEU A 814 -2.95 4.59 -16.94
N CYS A 815 -2.68 4.80 -15.65
CA CYS A 815 -1.49 4.29 -14.97
C CYS A 815 -1.88 3.53 -13.69
N TYR A 816 -1.79 2.20 -13.71
CA TYR A 816 -2.09 1.38 -12.54
C TYR A 816 -0.91 0.53 -12.09
N ILE A 817 -0.82 0.34 -10.76
CA ILE A 817 -0.02 -0.70 -10.14
C ILE A 817 -0.91 -1.88 -9.76
N THR A 818 -0.62 -3.07 -10.29
CA THR A 818 -1.40 -4.30 -10.02
C THR A 818 -0.50 -5.53 -9.86
N SER A 819 -1.08 -6.68 -9.52
CA SER A 819 -0.36 -7.97 -9.51
C SER A 819 0.13 -8.32 -10.93
N ASN A 820 1.39 -8.75 -11.08
CA ASN A 820 1.94 -9.12 -12.41
C ASN A 820 1.34 -10.43 -12.98
N LYS A 821 0.55 -11.18 -12.18
CA LYS A 821 0.01 -12.49 -12.56
C LYS A 821 -0.82 -12.48 -13.84
N TRP A 822 -1.57 -11.42 -14.12
CA TRP A 822 -2.40 -11.35 -15.34
C TRP A 822 -1.56 -11.43 -16.62
N MET A 823 -0.27 -11.10 -16.57
CA MET A 823 0.63 -11.21 -17.72
C MET A 823 0.80 -12.66 -18.17
N ARG A 824 0.74 -13.63 -17.24
CA ARG A 824 1.03 -15.05 -17.51
C ARG A 824 -0.15 -15.98 -17.27
N ALA A 825 -1.04 -15.66 -16.33
CA ALA A 825 -2.14 -16.53 -15.93
C ALA A 825 -3.24 -16.62 -17.01
N GLY A 826 -3.91 -17.77 -17.08
CA GLY A 826 -5.00 -18.02 -18.04
C GLY A 826 -6.18 -17.06 -17.89
N TYR A 827 -6.54 -16.65 -16.66
CA TYR A 827 -7.62 -15.67 -16.46
C TYR A 827 -7.30 -14.30 -17.07
N GLY A 828 -6.02 -13.98 -17.30
CA GLY A 828 -5.57 -12.71 -17.87
C GLY A 828 -5.70 -12.63 -19.39
N GLU A 829 -6.04 -13.71 -20.10
CA GLU A 829 -6.11 -13.74 -21.56
C GLU A 829 -7.04 -12.65 -22.13
N LYS A 830 -8.24 -12.51 -21.57
CA LYS A 830 -9.20 -11.47 -21.98
C LYS A 830 -8.68 -10.06 -21.73
N LEU A 831 -7.94 -9.86 -20.63
CA LEU A 831 -7.33 -8.58 -20.31
C LEU A 831 -6.20 -8.23 -21.29
N ARG A 832 -5.34 -9.20 -21.63
CA ARG A 832 -4.28 -9.02 -22.64
C ARG A 832 -4.88 -8.71 -24.01
N ALA A 833 -5.92 -9.44 -24.42
CA ALA A 833 -6.68 -9.16 -25.63
C ALA A 833 -7.27 -7.74 -25.62
N PHE A 834 -7.80 -7.29 -24.48
CA PHE A 834 -8.32 -5.93 -24.33
C PHE A 834 -7.23 -4.86 -24.51
N PHE A 835 -6.04 -5.05 -23.93
CA PHE A 835 -4.92 -4.11 -24.10
C PHE A 835 -4.43 -3.97 -25.54
N THR A 836 -4.57 -5.01 -26.38
CA THR A 836 -4.17 -4.91 -27.80
C THR A 836 -4.97 -3.84 -28.57
N LYS A 837 -6.15 -3.46 -28.09
CA LYS A 837 -7.03 -2.45 -28.70
C LYS A 837 -6.59 -1.01 -28.41
N TYR A 838 -5.71 -0.83 -27.43
CA TYR A 838 -5.24 0.47 -26.96
C TYR A 838 -3.72 0.58 -27.11
N ASN A 839 -3.10 1.67 -26.67
CA ASN A 839 -1.66 1.89 -26.84
C ASN A 839 -0.90 1.79 -25.50
N PRO A 840 -0.43 0.59 -25.10
CA PRO A 840 0.49 0.44 -23.99
C PRO A 840 1.79 1.20 -24.24
N LEU A 841 2.15 2.11 -23.35
CA LEU A 841 3.37 2.94 -23.46
C LEU A 841 4.52 2.34 -22.65
N LEU A 842 4.24 1.94 -21.41
CA LEU A 842 5.24 1.48 -20.46
C LEU A 842 4.72 0.36 -19.55
N LEU A 843 5.49 -0.72 -19.41
CA LEU A 843 5.22 -1.83 -18.51
C LEU A 843 6.47 -2.11 -17.64
N ILE A 844 6.35 -1.99 -16.33
CA ILE A 844 7.44 -2.28 -15.39
C ILE A 844 7.00 -3.42 -14.49
N ASP A 845 7.64 -4.59 -14.59
CA ASP A 845 7.51 -5.67 -13.61
C ASP A 845 8.46 -5.35 -12.45
N LEU A 846 7.91 -5.01 -11.29
CA LEU A 846 8.67 -4.55 -10.13
C LEU A 846 9.39 -5.72 -9.42
N GLY A 847 9.02 -6.96 -9.72
CA GLY A 847 9.59 -8.16 -9.11
C GLY A 847 9.14 -8.37 -7.65
N PRO A 848 9.73 -9.34 -6.94
CA PRO A 848 9.37 -9.67 -5.56
C PRO A 848 9.87 -8.63 -4.55
N ASP A 849 9.19 -8.54 -3.40
CA ASP A 849 9.54 -7.74 -2.21
C ASP A 849 9.47 -6.20 -2.32
N VAL A 850 8.78 -5.64 -3.32
CA VAL A 850 8.66 -4.17 -3.49
C VAL A 850 7.80 -3.53 -2.40
N PHE A 851 6.85 -4.28 -1.85
CA PHE A 851 6.05 -3.88 -0.70
C PHE A 851 6.58 -4.59 0.55
N GLU A 852 7.03 -3.85 1.56
CA GLU A 852 7.58 -4.41 2.82
C GLU A 852 6.67 -5.45 3.50
N ASN A 853 5.35 -5.39 3.22
CA ASN A 853 4.33 -6.22 3.86
C ASN A 853 3.50 -7.09 2.88
N ALA A 854 3.75 -7.06 1.56
CA ALA A 854 2.95 -7.82 0.59
C ALA A 854 3.81 -8.86 -0.15
N THR A 855 3.40 -10.14 -0.07
CA THR A 855 4.02 -11.28 -0.76
C THR A 855 3.60 -11.39 -2.24
N VAL A 856 3.12 -10.30 -2.84
CA VAL A 856 2.54 -10.31 -4.20
C VAL A 856 3.45 -9.53 -5.12
N ASP A 857 3.97 -10.18 -6.15
CA ASP A 857 4.74 -9.53 -7.21
C ASP A 857 3.83 -8.59 -8.01
N THR A 858 4.27 -7.36 -8.23
CA THR A 858 3.48 -6.30 -8.86
C THR A 858 4.11 -5.76 -10.14
N ASN A 859 3.29 -5.14 -10.97
CA ASN A 859 3.71 -4.37 -12.13
C ASN A 859 3.06 -2.99 -12.16
N ILE A 860 3.68 -2.06 -12.90
CA ILE A 860 3.11 -0.77 -13.29
C ILE A 860 2.82 -0.85 -14.80
N LEU A 861 1.60 -0.54 -15.20
CA LEU A 861 1.23 -0.40 -16.62
C LEU A 861 0.70 1.01 -16.87
N LEU A 862 1.37 1.73 -17.76
CA LEU A 862 0.92 3.00 -18.35
C LEU A 862 0.43 2.74 -19.77
N ILE A 863 -0.85 3.04 -20.02
CA ILE A 863 -1.53 2.78 -21.28
C ILE A 863 -2.36 4.00 -21.69
N GLN A 864 -2.33 4.32 -22.98
CA GLN A 864 -3.06 5.44 -23.55
C GLN A 864 -4.31 4.95 -24.29
N LYS A 865 -5.43 5.69 -24.18
CA LYS A 865 -6.65 5.48 -24.96
C LYS A 865 -6.48 5.99 -26.40
N ALA A 866 -5.60 5.33 -27.14
CA ALA A 866 -5.27 5.56 -28.53
C ALA A 866 -5.01 4.21 -29.23
N ALA A 867 -4.96 4.19 -30.56
CA ALA A 867 -4.65 2.97 -31.31
C ALA A 867 -3.23 2.48 -31.00
N ASN A 868 -3.08 1.15 -30.86
CA ASN A 868 -1.82 0.53 -30.51
C ASN A 868 -0.72 0.82 -31.54
N GLN A 869 0.42 1.33 -31.08
CA GLN A 869 1.58 1.58 -31.93
C GLN A 869 2.55 0.39 -31.98
N ASN A 870 2.34 -0.65 -31.16
CA ASN A 870 3.21 -1.83 -31.02
C ASN A 870 4.65 -1.46 -30.63
N GLN A 871 4.80 -0.47 -29.73
CA GLN A 871 6.07 0.05 -29.25
C GLN A 871 6.08 0.11 -27.71
N LEU A 872 5.57 -0.94 -27.05
CA LEU A 872 5.51 -0.99 -25.59
C LEU A 872 6.93 -1.10 -25.03
N LYS A 873 7.37 -0.09 -24.27
CA LYS A 873 8.60 -0.17 -23.48
C LYS A 873 8.33 -1.05 -22.26
N ALA A 874 9.14 -2.08 -22.05
CA ALA A 874 8.97 -3.01 -20.94
C ALA A 874 10.28 -3.24 -20.17
N LEU A 875 10.20 -3.44 -18.86
CA LEU A 875 11.36 -3.68 -17.99
C LEU A 875 10.97 -4.59 -16.81
N THR A 876 11.90 -5.44 -16.37
CA THR A 876 11.80 -6.14 -15.09
C THR A 876 12.89 -5.63 -14.15
N LEU A 877 12.50 -5.12 -12.98
CA LEU A 877 13.42 -4.68 -11.93
C LEU A 877 13.94 -5.87 -11.11
N GLN A 878 15.18 -5.77 -10.65
CA GLN A 878 15.81 -6.74 -9.77
C GLN A 878 16.12 -6.11 -8.41
N LYS A 879 16.09 -6.92 -7.33
CA LYS A 879 16.37 -6.48 -5.95
C LYS A 879 17.76 -5.82 -5.76
N THR A 880 18.71 -6.10 -6.65
CA THR A 880 20.05 -5.52 -6.64
C THR A 880 20.13 -4.13 -7.28
N ASP A 881 19.05 -3.66 -7.89
CA ASP A 881 19.02 -2.38 -8.59
C ASP A 881 18.99 -1.23 -7.58
N LYS A 882 20.14 -0.59 -7.39
CA LYS A 882 20.29 0.60 -6.53
C LYS A 882 19.89 1.91 -7.22
N GLN A 883 19.38 1.84 -8.45
CA GLN A 883 19.08 3.01 -9.29
C GLN A 883 17.59 3.34 -9.22
N SER A 884 17.21 4.56 -9.59
CA SER A 884 15.79 4.94 -9.64
C SER A 884 15.04 4.20 -10.77
N ILE A 885 13.73 4.04 -10.61
CA ILE A 885 12.87 3.39 -11.61
C ILE A 885 12.99 4.08 -12.98
N ALA A 886 12.97 5.42 -13.00
CA ALA A 886 13.09 6.21 -14.24
C ALA A 886 14.40 5.93 -15.00
N GLU A 887 15.53 5.87 -14.29
CA GLU A 887 16.83 5.59 -14.89
C GLU A 887 16.92 4.16 -15.44
N GLN A 888 16.35 3.19 -14.71
CA GLN A 888 16.29 1.80 -15.15
C GLN A 888 15.44 1.67 -16.42
N VAL A 889 14.30 2.35 -16.48
CA VAL A 889 13.46 2.39 -17.68
C VAL A 889 14.24 3.01 -18.84
N GLN A 890 14.98 4.10 -18.65
CA GLN A 890 15.70 4.72 -19.75
C GLN A 890 16.83 3.84 -20.32
N ARG A 891 17.50 3.04 -19.48
CA ARG A 891 18.71 2.28 -19.88
C ARG A 891 18.44 0.84 -20.27
N ASN A 892 17.53 0.17 -19.56
CA ASN A 892 17.39 -1.28 -19.57
C ASN A 892 16.04 -1.75 -20.13
N ASN A 893 15.21 -0.84 -20.66
CA ASN A 893 13.95 -1.25 -21.28
C ASN A 893 14.20 -2.07 -22.55
N VAL A 894 13.27 -3.00 -22.81
CA VAL A 894 13.11 -3.70 -24.08
C VAL A 894 11.83 -3.21 -24.76
N ILE A 895 11.80 -3.20 -26.09
CA ILE A 895 10.60 -2.88 -26.85
C ILE A 895 9.88 -4.20 -27.16
N LEU A 896 8.65 -4.33 -26.67
CA LEU A 896 7.78 -5.45 -27.00
C LEU A 896 6.98 -5.12 -28.24
N GLU A 897 7.34 -5.77 -29.34
CA GLU A 897 6.64 -5.68 -30.62
C GLU A 897 5.61 -6.82 -30.74
N LYS A 898 4.40 -6.51 -31.23
CA LYS A 898 3.27 -7.46 -31.42
C LYS A 898 2.70 -8.04 -30.13
N LEU A 899 1.91 -7.23 -29.42
CA LEU A 899 1.16 -7.68 -28.25
C LEU A 899 -0.01 -8.58 -28.67
N THR A 900 -0.05 -9.83 -28.18
CA THR A 900 -1.15 -10.78 -28.40
C THR A 900 -1.94 -11.03 -27.11
N ASN A 901 -2.97 -11.87 -27.18
CA ASN A 901 -3.69 -12.39 -26.00
C ASN A 901 -2.92 -13.50 -25.27
N ASP A 902 -1.80 -13.98 -25.82
CA ASP A 902 -0.91 -14.95 -25.17
C ASP A 902 -0.18 -14.34 -23.98
N ALA A 903 0.51 -15.16 -23.20
CA ALA A 903 1.26 -14.69 -22.04
C ALA A 903 2.35 -13.67 -22.44
N TRP A 904 2.37 -12.51 -21.78
CA TRP A 904 3.37 -11.48 -21.99
C TRP A 904 4.63 -11.79 -21.20
N PHE A 905 5.78 -11.75 -21.88
CA PHE A 905 7.10 -11.97 -21.30
C PHE A 905 7.98 -10.76 -21.57
N ILE A 906 8.68 -10.28 -20.54
CA ILE A 906 9.66 -9.20 -20.66
C ILE A 906 11.04 -9.86 -20.81
N GLY A 907 11.55 -9.91 -22.04
CA GLY A 907 12.85 -10.51 -22.36
C GLY A 907 13.49 -9.85 -23.57
N SER A 908 14.78 -10.10 -23.78
CA SER A 908 15.49 -9.64 -24.98
C SER A 908 14.91 -10.27 -26.25
N SER A 909 15.11 -9.63 -27.42
CA SER A 909 14.68 -10.20 -28.71
C SER A 909 15.30 -11.58 -28.99
N ALA A 910 16.47 -11.88 -28.42
CA ALA A 910 17.07 -13.21 -28.46
C ALA A 910 16.33 -14.24 -27.58
N GLU A 911 15.93 -13.88 -26.36
CA GLU A 911 15.11 -14.74 -25.49
C GLU A 911 13.71 -14.97 -26.06
N GLN A 912 13.12 -13.97 -26.72
CA GLN A 912 11.82 -14.10 -27.39
C GLN A 912 11.90 -15.05 -28.60
N ARG A 913 12.93 -14.90 -29.45
CA ARG A 913 13.19 -15.85 -30.56
C ARG A 913 13.43 -17.27 -30.06
N LEU A 914 14.16 -17.42 -28.95
CA LEU A 914 14.37 -18.71 -28.31
C LEU A 914 13.02 -19.30 -27.85
N LYS A 915 12.17 -18.52 -27.17
CA LYS A 915 10.84 -18.97 -26.75
C LYS A 915 9.97 -19.43 -27.92
N GLU A 916 9.87 -18.61 -28.97
CA GLU A 916 9.10 -18.95 -30.18
C GLU A 916 9.61 -20.24 -30.82
N LYS A 917 10.93 -20.43 -30.88
CA LYS A 917 11.55 -21.66 -31.40
C LYS A 917 11.21 -22.89 -30.54
N ILE A 918 11.23 -22.74 -29.21
CA ILE A 918 10.84 -23.82 -28.27
C ILE A 918 9.39 -24.22 -28.49
N GLU A 919 8.48 -23.25 -28.58
CA GLU A 919 7.04 -23.47 -28.76
C GLU A 919 6.71 -24.02 -30.16
N HIS A 920 7.46 -23.62 -31.19
CA HIS A 920 7.25 -24.11 -32.56
C HIS A 920 7.75 -25.54 -32.78
N ILE A 921 8.92 -25.91 -32.23
CA ILE A 921 9.51 -27.25 -32.41
C ILE A 921 8.91 -28.26 -31.42
N GLY A 922 8.66 -27.82 -30.19
CA GLY A 922 8.22 -28.70 -29.10
C GLY A 922 6.72 -28.97 -29.13
N LYS A 923 6.35 -30.25 -29.03
CA LYS A 923 4.98 -30.71 -28.84
C LYS A 923 4.67 -30.84 -27.33
N PRO A 924 3.61 -30.21 -26.80
CA PRO A 924 3.26 -30.29 -25.38
C PRO A 924 2.99 -31.72 -24.89
N LEU A 925 3.46 -32.09 -23.69
CA LEU A 925 3.30 -33.45 -23.14
C LEU A 925 1.85 -33.96 -23.10
N LYS A 926 0.84 -33.12 -22.91
CA LYS A 926 -0.58 -33.51 -22.97
C LYS A 926 -1.00 -34.14 -24.31
N GLU A 927 -0.24 -33.88 -25.38
CA GLU A 927 -0.49 -34.40 -26.72
C GLU A 927 0.38 -35.63 -27.05
N TRP A 928 1.22 -36.07 -26.12
CA TRP A 928 1.97 -37.32 -26.20
C TRP A 928 1.12 -38.49 -25.70
N ASP A 929 1.52 -39.72 -26.03
CA ASP A 929 0.90 -40.96 -25.53
C ASP A 929 1.33 -41.24 -24.08
N VAL A 930 1.02 -40.27 -23.19
CA VAL A 930 1.32 -40.29 -21.76
C VAL A 930 0.14 -39.77 -20.95
N LYS A 931 0.10 -40.15 -19.67
CA LYS A 931 -0.87 -39.65 -18.70
C LYS A 931 -0.15 -39.23 -17.43
N ILE A 932 -0.56 -38.08 -16.87
CA ILE A 932 0.04 -37.49 -15.69
C ILE A 932 -0.94 -37.64 -14.52
N TYR A 933 -0.44 -38.15 -13.40
CA TYR A 933 -1.23 -38.49 -12.22
C TYR A 933 -0.64 -37.88 -10.96
N TYR A 934 -1.50 -37.69 -9.95
CA TYR A 934 -1.12 -37.15 -8.66
C TYR A 934 -0.89 -38.28 -7.64
N GLY A 935 0.03 -38.06 -6.69
CA GLY A 935 0.29 -39.02 -5.62
C GLY A 935 -0.85 -39.15 -4.62
N ILE A 936 -0.73 -40.12 -3.70
CA ILE A 936 -1.74 -40.43 -2.70
C ILE A 936 -1.84 -39.29 -1.67
N LYS A 937 -3.04 -38.69 -1.57
CA LYS A 937 -3.43 -37.79 -0.48
C LYS A 937 -4.09 -38.62 0.63
N THR A 938 -3.38 -38.85 1.72
CA THR A 938 -3.87 -39.67 2.85
C THR A 938 -4.86 -38.90 3.73
N GLY A 939 -4.73 -37.58 3.85
CA GLY A 939 -5.49 -36.74 4.79
C GLY A 939 -5.12 -36.93 6.27
N LEU A 940 -4.29 -37.92 6.61
CA LEU A 940 -3.67 -38.12 7.92
C LEU A 940 -2.49 -39.10 7.75
N ASN A 941 -1.28 -38.58 7.53
CA ASN A 941 -0.11 -39.42 7.23
C ASN A 941 0.22 -40.43 8.35
N GLU A 942 0.01 -40.06 9.62
CA GLU A 942 0.31 -40.92 10.78
C GLU A 942 -0.48 -42.23 10.80
N ALA A 943 -1.71 -42.24 10.26
CA ALA A 943 -2.54 -43.43 10.23
C ALA A 943 -2.19 -44.38 9.07
N PHE A 944 -1.87 -43.82 7.89
CA PHE A 944 -1.73 -44.60 6.66
C PHE A 944 -0.28 -44.85 6.23
N ILE A 945 0.67 -43.99 6.62
CA ILE A 945 2.09 -44.15 6.29
C ILE A 945 2.82 -44.73 7.50
N ILE A 946 3.21 -46.00 7.38
CA ILE A 946 3.79 -46.78 8.47
C ILE A 946 5.24 -47.15 8.19
N THR A 947 6.02 -47.40 9.24
CA THR A 947 7.39 -47.91 9.13
C THR A 947 7.40 -49.42 8.88
N THR A 948 8.56 -49.96 8.52
CA THR A 948 8.74 -51.41 8.34
C THR A 948 8.48 -52.17 9.64
N GLU A 949 8.83 -51.60 10.80
CA GLU A 949 8.56 -52.18 12.11
C GLU A 949 7.06 -52.29 12.37
N LYS A 950 6.31 -51.20 12.16
CA LYS A 950 4.84 -51.20 12.36
C LYS A 950 4.13 -52.10 11.35
N ARG A 951 4.61 -52.19 10.11
CA ARG A 951 4.11 -53.18 9.13
C ARG A 951 4.26 -54.60 9.66
N ASN A 952 5.43 -54.95 10.19
CA ASN A 952 5.68 -56.29 10.71
C ASN A 952 4.83 -56.58 11.95
N GLU A 953 4.60 -55.58 12.81
CA GLU A 953 3.68 -55.67 13.95
C GLU A 953 2.24 -55.96 13.50
N ILE A 954 1.71 -55.22 12.52
CA ILE A 954 0.36 -55.44 11.98
C ILE A 954 0.23 -56.85 11.40
N LEU A 955 1.22 -57.30 10.62
CA LEU A 955 1.20 -58.64 10.01
C LEU A 955 1.33 -59.76 11.04
N ALA A 956 2.02 -59.53 12.17
CA ALA A 956 2.12 -60.50 13.26
C ALA A 956 0.81 -60.63 14.05
N ASN A 957 -0.03 -59.59 14.05
CA ASN A 957 -1.32 -59.56 14.73
C ASN A 957 -2.49 -60.05 13.85
N CYS A 958 -2.24 -60.46 12.59
CA CYS A 958 -3.25 -61.09 11.76
C CYS A 958 -3.75 -62.41 12.38
N LYS A 959 -5.05 -62.66 12.32
CA LYS A 959 -5.73 -63.81 12.92
C LYS A 959 -5.26 -65.14 12.33
N ASP A 960 -5.02 -65.16 11.03
CA ASP A 960 -4.59 -66.34 10.29
C ASP A 960 -3.73 -65.97 9.07
N GLU A 961 -3.11 -66.98 8.46
CA GLU A 961 -2.24 -66.81 7.28
C GLU A 961 -3.00 -66.25 6.07
N ALA A 962 -4.30 -66.54 5.96
CA ALA A 962 -5.12 -66.04 4.85
C ALA A 962 -5.38 -64.52 4.98
N GLU A 963 -5.65 -64.03 6.19
CA GLU A 963 -5.68 -62.59 6.48
C GLU A 963 -4.31 -61.95 6.23
N ARG A 964 -3.23 -62.58 6.71
CA ARG A 964 -1.87 -62.05 6.56
C ARG A 964 -1.53 -61.79 5.09
N GLN A 965 -1.80 -62.75 4.21
CA GLN A 965 -1.54 -62.61 2.77
C GLN A 965 -2.34 -61.46 2.13
N ARG A 966 -3.63 -61.32 2.45
CA ARG A 966 -4.46 -60.22 1.92
C ARG A 966 -4.04 -58.86 2.49
N THR A 967 -3.69 -58.82 3.78
CA THR A 967 -3.20 -57.63 4.49
C THR A 967 -1.88 -57.15 3.89
N GLU A 968 -0.94 -58.07 3.64
CA GLU A 968 0.34 -57.77 3.00
C GLU A 968 0.15 -57.19 1.59
N ALA A 969 -0.83 -57.70 0.83
CA ALA A 969 -1.09 -57.24 -0.54
C ALA A 969 -1.54 -55.77 -0.65
N ILE A 970 -2.16 -55.22 0.40
CA ILE A 970 -2.63 -53.82 0.43
C ILE A 970 -1.64 -52.85 1.11
N ILE A 971 -0.56 -53.36 1.70
CA ILE A 971 0.52 -52.54 2.26
C ILE A 971 1.61 -52.38 1.19
N LYS A 972 1.66 -51.21 0.55
CA LYS A 972 2.54 -50.94 -0.59
C LYS A 972 3.72 -50.04 -0.19
N PRO A 973 4.92 -50.22 -0.75
CA PRO A 973 6.03 -49.31 -0.49
C PRO A 973 5.74 -47.91 -1.07
N ILE A 974 6.04 -46.85 -0.31
CA ILE A 974 5.74 -45.46 -0.71
C ILE A 974 6.99 -44.56 -0.72
N LEU A 975 7.05 -43.66 -1.70
CA LEU A 975 8.05 -42.60 -1.84
C LEU A 975 7.41 -41.21 -1.65
N ARG A 976 8.16 -40.28 -1.07
CA ARG A 976 7.77 -38.86 -0.91
C ARG A 976 8.67 -37.97 -1.76
N GLY A 977 8.31 -36.71 -1.91
CA GLY A 977 9.05 -35.75 -2.74
C GLY A 977 10.52 -35.59 -2.37
N ARG A 978 10.87 -35.74 -1.08
CA ARG A 978 12.27 -35.70 -0.61
C ARG A 978 13.09 -36.94 -0.96
N ASP A 979 12.40 -38.06 -1.18
CA ASP A 979 12.97 -39.36 -1.52
C ASP A 979 13.32 -39.41 -3.04
N ILE A 980 12.81 -38.48 -3.84
CA ILE A 980 13.07 -38.38 -5.29
C ILE A 980 14.33 -37.55 -5.56
N LYS A 981 15.29 -38.14 -6.27
CA LYS A 981 16.54 -37.50 -6.71
C LYS A 981 16.64 -37.51 -8.24
N ARG A 982 17.64 -36.84 -8.79
CA ARG A 982 17.89 -36.83 -10.24
C ARG A 982 18.35 -38.24 -10.65
N TYR A 983 17.59 -38.88 -11.54
CA TYR A 983 17.84 -40.24 -12.05
C TYR A 983 17.88 -41.38 -11.03
N HIS A 984 17.49 -41.16 -9.77
CA HIS A 984 17.31 -42.24 -8.79
C HIS A 984 16.35 -41.83 -7.67
N TYR A 985 16.03 -42.76 -6.80
CA TYR A 985 15.24 -42.50 -5.59
C TYR A 985 15.83 -43.25 -4.39
N GLU A 986 15.54 -42.76 -3.18
CA GLU A 986 16.01 -43.32 -1.91
C GLU A 986 14.81 -43.75 -1.07
N TRP A 987 14.46 -45.03 -1.10
CA TRP A 987 13.31 -45.52 -0.33
C TRP A 987 13.62 -45.56 1.17
N ALA A 988 12.83 -44.83 1.95
CA ALA A 988 13.05 -44.63 3.39
C ALA A 988 12.50 -45.76 4.29
N GLY A 989 12.22 -46.96 3.75
CA GLY A 989 11.62 -48.06 4.52
C GLY A 989 10.17 -47.80 4.95
N LEU A 990 9.45 -46.96 4.21
CA LEU A 990 8.07 -46.55 4.50
C LEU A 990 7.06 -47.23 3.59
N TRP A 991 5.89 -47.48 4.15
CA TRP A 991 4.80 -48.20 3.52
C TRP A 991 3.50 -47.41 3.65
N VAL A 992 2.60 -47.55 2.68
CA VAL A 992 1.25 -47.01 2.73
C VAL A 992 0.24 -48.15 2.84
N ILE A 993 -0.70 -48.02 3.76
CA ILE A 993 -1.88 -48.87 3.83
C ILE A 993 -2.88 -48.37 2.78
N PHE A 994 -2.99 -49.06 1.66
CA PHE A 994 -3.82 -48.63 0.54
C PHE A 994 -5.27 -49.07 0.72
N ILE A 995 -6.14 -48.14 1.10
CA ILE A 995 -7.58 -48.40 1.31
C ILE A 995 -8.43 -47.52 0.40
N PRO A 996 -8.97 -48.06 -0.72
CA PRO A 996 -9.87 -47.34 -1.59
C PRO A 996 -11.26 -47.15 -0.97
N TRP A 997 -12.11 -46.39 -1.65
CA TRP A 997 -13.48 -46.15 -1.21
C TRP A 997 -14.32 -47.44 -1.25
N HIS A 998 -15.19 -47.64 -0.26
CA HIS A 998 -15.99 -48.87 -0.05
C HIS A 998 -15.21 -50.16 0.20
N PHE A 999 -13.91 -50.07 0.52
CA PHE A 999 -13.10 -51.26 0.80
C PHE A 999 -13.71 -52.14 1.92
N PRO A 1000 -13.75 -53.48 1.77
CA PRO A 1000 -13.19 -54.28 0.67
C PRO A 1000 -14.12 -54.41 -0.57
N LEU A 1001 -15.33 -53.86 -0.53
CA LEU A 1001 -16.35 -53.92 -1.59
C LEU A 1001 -16.20 -52.82 -2.67
N HIS A 1002 -15.01 -52.29 -2.87
CA HIS A 1002 -14.68 -51.18 -3.77
C HIS A 1002 -14.96 -51.42 -5.26
N GLU A 1003 -15.20 -52.68 -5.68
CA GLU A 1003 -15.63 -53.03 -7.03
C GLU A 1003 -17.16 -53.03 -7.21
N ASP A 1004 -17.94 -52.95 -6.13
CA ASP A 1004 -19.40 -52.94 -6.17
C ASP A 1004 -19.93 -51.55 -6.52
N THR A 1005 -20.22 -51.33 -7.81
CA THR A 1005 -20.72 -50.04 -8.33
C THR A 1005 -22.13 -49.69 -7.85
N SER A 1006 -22.83 -50.58 -7.14
CA SER A 1006 -24.15 -50.30 -6.57
C SER A 1006 -24.08 -49.54 -5.23
N ILE A 1007 -22.92 -49.50 -4.58
CA ILE A 1007 -22.71 -48.78 -3.33
C ILE A 1007 -22.51 -47.29 -3.63
N GLN A 1008 -23.29 -46.43 -2.98
CA GLN A 1008 -23.15 -44.97 -3.06
C GLN A 1008 -23.05 -44.38 -1.65
N GLY A 1009 -22.08 -43.49 -1.44
CA GLY A 1009 -21.87 -42.87 -0.12
C GLY A 1009 -21.23 -43.81 0.89
N ALA A 1010 -20.98 -43.35 2.12
CA ALA A 1010 -20.41 -44.20 3.16
C ALA A 1010 -21.29 -45.43 3.44
N SER A 1011 -20.69 -46.62 3.40
CA SER A 1011 -21.38 -47.90 3.54
C SER A 1011 -21.06 -48.60 4.86
N GLU A 1012 -22.06 -48.73 5.74
CA GLU A 1012 -21.94 -49.55 6.94
C GLU A 1012 -21.68 -51.02 6.60
N LYS A 1013 -22.18 -51.49 5.46
CA LYS A 1013 -21.92 -52.85 4.95
C LYS A 1013 -20.43 -53.04 4.64
N ALA A 1014 -19.80 -52.05 3.99
CA ALA A 1014 -18.37 -52.08 3.71
C ALA A 1014 -17.54 -52.06 5.02
N GLU A 1015 -17.91 -51.26 6.01
CA GLU A 1015 -17.22 -51.21 7.30
C GLU A 1015 -17.28 -52.56 8.05
N ARG A 1016 -18.45 -53.22 8.07
CA ARG A 1016 -18.59 -54.55 8.69
C ARG A 1016 -17.77 -55.62 7.99
N GLU A 1017 -17.73 -55.61 6.66
CA GLU A 1017 -16.90 -56.53 5.88
C GLU A 1017 -15.41 -56.24 6.06
N PHE A 1018 -15.02 -54.97 6.16
CA PHE A 1018 -13.65 -54.57 6.44
C PHE A 1018 -13.18 -55.09 7.80
N GLN A 1019 -13.98 -54.89 8.85
CA GLN A 1019 -13.70 -55.40 10.20
C GLN A 1019 -13.58 -56.94 10.22
N LYS A 1020 -14.40 -57.63 9.42
CA LYS A 1020 -14.40 -59.10 9.36
C LYS A 1020 -13.22 -59.67 8.57
N GLN A 1021 -12.86 -59.04 7.46
CA GLN A 1021 -11.86 -59.57 6.51
C GLN A 1021 -10.43 -59.09 6.78
N TYR A 1022 -10.26 -57.94 7.44
CA TYR A 1022 -8.98 -57.30 7.76
C TYR A 1022 -8.95 -56.77 9.22
N PRO A 1023 -9.24 -57.60 10.24
CA PRO A 1023 -9.30 -57.14 11.62
C PRO A 1023 -8.00 -56.45 12.09
N ALA A 1024 -6.80 -56.93 11.70
CA ALA A 1024 -5.55 -56.32 12.13
C ALA A 1024 -5.36 -54.87 11.64
N ILE A 1025 -5.69 -54.58 10.37
CA ILE A 1025 -5.64 -53.20 9.85
C ILE A 1025 -6.79 -52.37 10.41
N TYR A 1026 -7.98 -52.94 10.54
CA TYR A 1026 -9.13 -52.25 11.11
C TYR A 1026 -8.82 -51.75 12.53
N ASP A 1027 -8.24 -52.60 13.38
CA ASP A 1027 -7.84 -52.26 14.74
C ASP A 1027 -6.77 -51.17 14.77
N HIS A 1028 -5.76 -51.25 13.89
CA HIS A 1028 -4.75 -50.18 13.75
C HIS A 1028 -5.38 -48.83 13.39
N LEU A 1029 -6.28 -48.79 12.40
CA LEU A 1029 -6.94 -47.54 12.01
C LEU A 1029 -7.95 -47.05 13.06
N LEU A 1030 -8.53 -47.95 13.84
CA LEU A 1030 -9.47 -47.63 14.91
C LEU A 1030 -8.85 -46.71 15.96
N GLU A 1031 -7.56 -46.85 16.24
CA GLU A 1031 -6.79 -45.95 17.12
C GLU A 1031 -6.83 -44.49 16.64
N PHE A 1032 -6.99 -44.27 15.34
CA PHE A 1032 -7.05 -42.95 14.71
C PHE A 1032 -8.48 -42.53 14.34
N LYS A 1033 -9.52 -43.26 14.76
CA LYS A 1033 -10.91 -43.02 14.31
C LYS A 1033 -11.39 -41.59 14.56
N GLU A 1034 -11.03 -40.99 15.70
CA GLU A 1034 -11.46 -39.63 16.07
C GLU A 1034 -10.91 -38.56 15.11
N PRO A 1035 -9.58 -38.43 14.88
CA PRO A 1035 -9.04 -37.51 13.88
C PRO A 1035 -9.43 -37.89 12.45
N LEU A 1036 -9.53 -39.19 12.13
CA LEU A 1036 -9.93 -39.64 10.80
C LEU A 1036 -11.39 -39.28 10.46
N SER A 1037 -12.28 -39.30 11.45
CA SER A 1037 -13.70 -38.96 11.30
C SER A 1037 -13.97 -37.46 11.18
N LYS A 1038 -13.03 -36.61 11.63
CA LYS A 1038 -13.09 -35.15 11.44
C LYS A 1038 -12.74 -34.73 10.00
N ARG A 1039 -12.14 -35.63 9.23
CA ARG A 1039 -11.82 -35.39 7.82
C ARG A 1039 -13.12 -35.30 7.01
N ASN A 1040 -13.08 -34.53 5.92
CA ASN A 1040 -14.09 -34.50 4.85
C ASN A 1040 -15.40 -33.71 5.07
N LYS A 1041 -15.75 -33.26 6.30
CA LYS A 1041 -17.03 -32.55 6.54
C LYS A 1041 -17.08 -31.13 5.93
N GLU A 1042 -15.96 -30.40 5.91
CA GLU A 1042 -15.91 -29.01 5.42
C GLU A 1042 -15.50 -28.88 3.94
N GLU A 1043 -14.84 -29.88 3.36
CA GLU A 1043 -14.16 -29.74 2.04
C GLU A 1043 -15.02 -30.20 0.84
N THR A 1044 -15.99 -31.12 1.02
CA THR A 1044 -16.66 -31.79 -0.13
C THR A 1044 -18.18 -31.95 -0.04
N GLY A 1045 -18.80 -31.71 1.12
CA GLY A 1045 -20.24 -31.93 1.34
C GLY A 1045 -20.70 -33.40 1.32
N ILE A 1046 -19.79 -34.37 1.17
CA ILE A 1046 -20.10 -35.82 1.10
C ILE A 1046 -19.37 -36.54 2.24
N ARG A 1047 -20.05 -37.48 2.92
CA ARG A 1047 -19.46 -38.29 4.00
C ARG A 1047 -18.86 -39.57 3.42
N TYR A 1048 -17.52 -39.65 3.40
CA TYR A 1048 -16.77 -40.89 3.12
C TYR A 1048 -16.66 -41.77 4.37
N GLU A 1049 -16.39 -43.07 4.20
CA GLU A 1049 -15.99 -43.94 5.29
C GLU A 1049 -14.71 -43.40 5.94
N TRP A 1050 -14.71 -43.32 7.26
CA TRP A 1050 -13.65 -42.65 8.02
C TRP A 1050 -12.28 -43.30 7.81
N TYR A 1051 -12.23 -44.57 7.42
CA TYR A 1051 -11.01 -45.37 7.21
C TYR A 1051 -10.45 -45.36 5.77
N ALA A 1052 -11.13 -44.72 4.81
CA ALA A 1052 -10.69 -44.71 3.41
C ALA A 1052 -9.70 -43.56 3.08
N LEU A 1053 -8.90 -43.75 2.02
CA LEU A 1053 -8.06 -42.70 1.40
C LEU A 1053 -8.91 -41.71 0.57
N GLN A 1054 -8.45 -40.47 0.38
CA GLN A 1054 -9.20 -39.46 -0.39
C GLN A 1054 -9.26 -39.77 -1.91
N ARG A 1055 -10.33 -39.27 -2.55
CA ARG A 1055 -10.90 -39.63 -3.87
C ARG A 1055 -9.94 -39.83 -5.07
N CYS A 1056 -8.73 -39.27 -5.06
CA CYS A 1056 -7.90 -39.23 -6.26
C CYS A 1056 -7.26 -40.60 -6.59
N ALA A 1057 -6.69 -41.32 -5.62
CA ALA A 1057 -5.88 -42.51 -5.94
C ALA A 1057 -6.70 -43.77 -6.29
N ALA A 1058 -7.97 -43.87 -5.85
CA ALA A 1058 -8.78 -45.07 -6.04
C ALA A 1058 -9.20 -45.33 -7.50
N THR A 1059 -9.22 -44.30 -8.35
CA THR A 1059 -9.69 -44.42 -9.75
C THR A 1059 -8.61 -44.85 -10.74
N TYR A 1060 -7.34 -44.67 -10.40
CA TYR A 1060 -6.20 -45.02 -11.26
C TYR A 1060 -5.09 -45.75 -10.51
N TYR A 1061 -5.42 -46.43 -9.41
CA TYR A 1061 -4.42 -47.16 -8.62
C TYR A 1061 -3.57 -48.17 -9.43
N PRO A 1062 -4.07 -48.84 -10.50
CA PRO A 1062 -3.23 -49.74 -11.30
C PRO A 1062 -2.09 -49.01 -12.02
N GLU A 1063 -2.20 -47.69 -12.23
CA GLU A 1063 -1.15 -46.88 -12.85
C GLU A 1063 0.09 -46.74 -11.94
N PHE A 1064 -0.05 -46.87 -10.62
CA PHE A 1064 1.11 -46.87 -9.70
C PHE A 1064 1.97 -48.12 -9.87
N GLU A 1065 1.44 -49.23 -10.37
CA GLU A 1065 2.20 -50.47 -10.53
C GLU A 1065 2.91 -50.55 -11.90
N LYS A 1066 2.60 -49.63 -12.82
CA LYS A 1066 3.28 -49.53 -14.12
C LYS A 1066 4.65 -48.88 -14.01
N GLU A 1067 5.49 -49.12 -15.02
CA GLU A 1067 6.68 -48.30 -15.25
C GLU A 1067 6.27 -46.84 -15.44
N LYS A 1068 6.91 -45.95 -14.69
CA LYS A 1068 6.50 -44.55 -14.61
C LYS A 1068 7.64 -43.62 -14.28
N ILE A 1069 7.60 -42.40 -14.81
CA ILE A 1069 8.45 -41.30 -14.36
C ILE A 1069 7.82 -40.73 -13.09
N ILE A 1070 8.63 -40.41 -12.09
CA ILE A 1070 8.19 -39.78 -10.84
C ILE A 1070 8.96 -38.48 -10.60
N ASN A 1071 8.25 -37.48 -10.07
CA ASN A 1071 8.83 -36.18 -9.74
C ASN A 1071 8.19 -35.60 -8.48
N LYS A 1072 8.95 -34.74 -7.78
CA LYS A 1072 8.40 -33.96 -6.67
C LYS A 1072 7.63 -32.74 -7.17
N ASN A 1073 6.62 -32.35 -6.40
CA ASN A 1073 5.75 -31.19 -6.65
C ASN A 1073 6.44 -29.87 -6.29
N ILE A 1074 7.21 -29.80 -5.20
CA ILE A 1074 7.83 -28.54 -4.73
C ILE A 1074 9.32 -28.75 -4.44
N GLY A 1075 10.16 -27.78 -4.85
CA GLY A 1075 11.54 -27.66 -4.35
C GLY A 1075 12.45 -26.76 -5.19
N LYS A 1076 13.61 -26.39 -4.62
CA LYS A 1076 14.64 -25.54 -5.28
C LYS A 1076 15.16 -26.10 -6.59
N ASN A 1077 15.46 -27.40 -6.60
CA ASN A 1077 15.92 -28.13 -7.77
C ASN A 1077 14.91 -29.24 -8.05
N LEU A 1078 14.24 -29.20 -9.19
CA LEU A 1078 13.34 -30.28 -9.58
C LEU A 1078 14.14 -31.50 -9.99
N SER A 1079 13.58 -32.67 -9.73
CA SER A 1079 14.27 -33.95 -9.95
C SER A 1079 13.27 -34.96 -10.46
N PHE A 1080 13.64 -35.61 -11.55
CA PHE A 1080 12.86 -36.63 -12.22
C PHE A 1080 13.67 -37.93 -12.24
N THR A 1081 13.00 -39.05 -12.01
CA THR A 1081 13.56 -40.39 -12.17
C THR A 1081 12.49 -41.33 -12.71
N ILE A 1082 12.90 -42.50 -13.20
CA ILE A 1082 11.97 -43.58 -13.53
C ILE A 1082 11.88 -44.58 -12.37
N ASP A 1083 10.69 -45.11 -12.16
CA ASP A 1083 10.42 -46.24 -11.29
C ASP A 1083 9.93 -47.43 -12.13
N ARG A 1084 10.69 -48.51 -12.07
CA ARG A 1084 10.38 -49.81 -12.72
C ARG A 1084 9.92 -50.86 -11.70
N ASP A 1085 9.90 -50.53 -10.40
CA ASP A 1085 9.62 -51.45 -9.30
C ASP A 1085 8.18 -51.31 -8.75
N GLY A 1086 7.33 -50.49 -9.38
CA GLY A 1086 5.91 -50.35 -9.00
C GLY A 1086 5.68 -49.68 -7.65
N LYS A 1087 6.56 -48.77 -7.22
CA LYS A 1087 6.46 -48.03 -5.95
C LYS A 1087 5.33 -47.01 -5.99
N TYR A 1088 4.61 -46.86 -4.89
CA TYR A 1088 3.59 -45.82 -4.75
C TYR A 1088 4.23 -44.48 -4.39
N VAL A 1089 3.56 -43.37 -4.69
CA VAL A 1089 4.06 -42.03 -4.37
C VAL A 1089 3.04 -41.22 -3.58
N GLU A 1090 3.52 -40.41 -2.64
CA GLU A 1090 2.72 -39.52 -1.79
C GLU A 1090 2.32 -38.22 -2.51
N ALA A 1091 1.35 -37.48 -1.98
CA ALA A 1091 0.82 -36.23 -2.55
C ALA A 1091 1.89 -35.14 -2.82
N SER A 1092 3.08 -35.23 -2.24
CA SER A 1092 4.22 -34.38 -2.60
C SER A 1092 4.85 -34.72 -3.97
N CYS A 1093 4.30 -35.68 -4.72
CA CYS A 1093 4.79 -36.11 -6.02
C CYS A 1093 3.71 -36.15 -7.11
N PHE A 1094 4.14 -36.06 -8.36
CA PHE A 1094 3.41 -36.47 -9.55
C PHE A 1094 4.11 -37.65 -10.21
N PHE A 1095 3.39 -38.39 -11.06
CA PHE A 1095 3.97 -39.44 -11.88
C PHE A 1095 3.37 -39.50 -13.29
N ILE A 1096 4.14 -40.03 -14.23
CA ILE A 1096 3.81 -40.07 -15.66
C ILE A 1096 3.91 -41.52 -16.15
N THR A 1097 2.83 -42.07 -16.69
CA THR A 1097 2.81 -43.38 -17.37
C THR A 1097 2.63 -43.17 -18.87
N GLY A 1098 3.10 -44.11 -19.70
CA GLY A 1098 2.96 -44.01 -21.17
C GLY A 1098 4.12 -44.65 -21.92
N LYS A 1099 4.35 -44.18 -23.16
CA LYS A 1099 5.45 -44.65 -24.03
C LYS A 1099 6.64 -43.69 -24.01
N SER A 1100 7.80 -44.18 -24.49
CA SER A 1100 9.03 -43.39 -24.68
C SER A 1100 9.54 -42.70 -23.41
N LEU A 1101 9.35 -43.34 -22.25
CA LEU A 1101 9.65 -42.75 -20.94
C LEU A 1101 11.14 -42.39 -20.78
N ASN A 1102 12.06 -43.18 -21.34
CA ASN A 1102 13.50 -42.86 -21.28
C ASN A 1102 13.84 -41.59 -22.08
N TYR A 1103 13.29 -41.43 -23.29
CA TYR A 1103 13.48 -40.21 -24.08
C TYR A 1103 12.89 -38.98 -23.38
N ILE A 1104 11.68 -39.12 -22.82
CA ILE A 1104 11.02 -38.06 -22.05
C ILE A 1104 11.87 -37.71 -20.82
N LEU A 1105 12.34 -38.71 -20.06
CA LEU A 1105 13.17 -38.51 -18.88
C LEU A 1105 14.49 -37.79 -19.21
N GLY A 1106 15.13 -38.13 -20.33
CA GLY A 1106 16.33 -37.46 -20.81
C GLY A 1106 16.09 -35.98 -21.08
N ASN A 1107 15.02 -35.66 -21.83
CA ASN A 1107 14.68 -34.28 -22.14
C ASN A 1107 14.29 -33.48 -20.90
N ILE A 1108 13.43 -34.01 -20.01
CA ILE A 1108 12.93 -33.24 -18.86
C ILE A 1108 13.99 -32.98 -17.79
N ASN A 1109 15.02 -33.83 -17.70
CA ASN A 1109 16.17 -33.61 -16.85
C ASN A 1109 17.27 -32.74 -17.52
N SER A 1110 17.15 -32.36 -18.79
CA SER A 1110 18.16 -31.56 -19.48
C SER A 1110 18.29 -30.14 -18.89
N THR A 1111 19.46 -29.53 -19.08
CA THR A 1111 19.71 -28.12 -18.76
C THR A 1111 18.74 -27.19 -19.51
N PHE A 1112 18.37 -27.56 -20.74
CA PHE A 1112 17.35 -26.88 -21.53
C PHE A 1112 15.98 -26.86 -20.83
N MET A 1113 15.47 -28.03 -20.42
CA MET A 1113 14.16 -28.07 -19.76
C MET A 1113 14.21 -27.43 -18.38
N LYS A 1114 15.33 -27.55 -17.66
CA LYS A 1114 15.55 -26.83 -16.42
C LYS A 1114 15.36 -25.32 -16.65
N TYR A 1115 16.03 -24.74 -17.65
CA TYR A 1115 15.85 -23.32 -18.03
C TYR A 1115 14.38 -22.99 -18.30
N TYR A 1116 13.70 -23.78 -19.14
CA TYR A 1116 12.29 -23.58 -19.45
C TYR A 1116 11.40 -23.57 -18.20
N ILE A 1117 11.59 -24.55 -17.31
CA ILE A 1117 10.83 -24.64 -16.06
C ILE A 1117 11.09 -23.40 -15.16
N TYR A 1118 12.33 -22.92 -15.04
CA TYR A 1118 12.63 -21.72 -14.25
C TYR A 1118 11.98 -20.45 -14.78
N GLN A 1119 11.77 -20.35 -16.10
CA GLN A 1119 11.11 -19.20 -16.73
C GLN A 1119 9.58 -19.24 -16.63
N HIS A 1120 8.99 -20.44 -16.60
CA HIS A 1120 7.53 -20.59 -16.78
C HIS A 1120 6.76 -21.18 -15.58
N ALA A 1121 7.43 -21.83 -14.62
CA ALA A 1121 6.75 -22.42 -13.47
C ALA A 1121 6.43 -21.41 -12.36
N ASP A 1122 5.31 -21.65 -11.66
CA ASP A 1122 4.94 -20.93 -10.45
C ASP A 1122 6.01 -21.08 -9.35
N ARG A 1123 6.20 -20.02 -8.56
CA ARG A 1123 7.07 -20.03 -7.37
C ARG A 1123 6.26 -19.91 -6.09
N THR A 1124 6.74 -20.53 -5.03
CA THR A 1124 6.20 -20.34 -3.67
C THR A 1124 6.67 -18.99 -3.11
N GLY A 1125 6.03 -18.50 -2.05
CA GLY A 1125 6.47 -17.27 -1.37
C GLY A 1125 7.88 -17.31 -0.77
N ALA A 1126 8.52 -18.50 -0.73
CA ALA A 1126 9.92 -18.67 -0.33
C ALA A 1126 10.89 -18.80 -1.52
N GLY A 1127 10.38 -18.68 -2.76
CA GLY A 1127 11.16 -18.77 -4.00
C GLY A 1127 11.36 -20.17 -4.58
N ASP A 1128 10.83 -21.23 -3.95
CA ASP A 1128 10.90 -22.60 -4.48
C ASP A 1128 9.97 -22.78 -5.69
N ILE A 1129 10.34 -23.65 -6.63
CA ILE A 1129 9.46 -23.97 -7.77
C ILE A 1129 8.32 -24.88 -7.31
N ALA A 1130 7.10 -24.57 -7.72
CA ALA A 1130 5.89 -25.37 -7.52
C ALA A 1130 5.39 -25.94 -8.85
N LEU A 1131 5.71 -27.20 -9.12
CA LEU A 1131 5.40 -27.91 -10.35
C LEU A 1131 4.02 -28.60 -10.27
N LYS A 1132 2.99 -27.90 -10.73
CA LYS A 1132 1.62 -28.44 -10.82
C LYS A 1132 1.46 -29.37 -12.03
N GLY A 1133 0.60 -30.38 -11.93
CA GLY A 1133 0.32 -31.32 -13.04
C GLY A 1133 -0.07 -30.65 -14.36
N VAL A 1134 -0.91 -29.61 -14.30
CA VAL A 1134 -1.33 -28.81 -15.48
C VAL A 1134 -0.15 -28.11 -16.16
N PHE A 1135 0.93 -27.82 -15.42
CA PHE A 1135 2.14 -27.26 -16.00
C PHE A 1135 3.06 -28.33 -16.60
N ILE A 1136 3.10 -29.54 -16.00
CA ILE A 1136 3.83 -30.68 -16.60
C ILE A 1136 3.23 -31.03 -17.97
N GLU A 1137 1.91 -30.95 -18.10
CA GLU A 1137 1.18 -31.14 -19.35
C GLU A 1137 1.63 -30.20 -20.49
N THR A 1138 2.19 -29.04 -20.17
CA THR A 1138 2.63 -28.05 -21.17
C THR A 1138 4.11 -28.15 -21.53
N PHE A 1139 4.86 -29.11 -20.98
CA PHE A 1139 6.28 -29.29 -21.32
C PHE A 1139 6.44 -29.52 -22.82
N PRO A 1140 7.13 -28.61 -23.54
CA PRO A 1140 7.28 -28.72 -24.99
C PRO A 1140 8.45 -29.68 -25.25
N LEU A 1141 8.19 -30.85 -25.83
CA LEU A 1141 9.23 -31.83 -26.18
C LEU A 1141 9.28 -32.07 -27.69
N PRO A 1142 10.45 -32.23 -28.33
CA PRO A 1142 10.53 -32.46 -29.76
C PRO A 1142 9.86 -33.80 -30.11
N PRO A 1143 8.89 -33.83 -31.06
CA PRO A 1143 8.22 -35.07 -31.45
C PRO A 1143 9.22 -36.06 -32.06
N ILE A 1144 9.01 -37.35 -31.86
CA ILE A 1144 9.84 -38.41 -32.47
C ILE A 1144 9.44 -38.52 -33.96
N THR A 1145 10.41 -38.33 -34.84
CA THR A 1145 10.27 -38.41 -36.30
C THR A 1145 11.34 -39.34 -36.87
N SER A 1146 11.16 -39.80 -38.11
CA SER A 1146 12.16 -40.63 -38.79
C SER A 1146 13.53 -39.95 -38.89
N GLU A 1147 13.57 -38.62 -38.96
CA GLU A 1147 14.78 -37.81 -39.11
C GLU A 1147 15.57 -37.72 -37.80
N ASN A 1148 14.90 -37.60 -36.65
CA ASN A 1148 15.56 -37.45 -35.35
C ASN A 1148 15.70 -38.77 -34.57
N GLN A 1149 15.21 -39.90 -35.10
CA GLN A 1149 15.24 -41.21 -34.45
C GLN A 1149 16.64 -41.62 -33.95
N SER A 1150 17.70 -41.28 -34.71
CA SER A 1150 19.08 -41.56 -34.28
C SER A 1150 19.48 -40.80 -33.01
N ILE A 1151 19.04 -39.55 -32.87
CA ILE A 1151 19.29 -38.74 -31.67
C ILE A 1151 18.46 -39.26 -30.50
N VAL A 1152 17.18 -39.61 -30.74
CA VAL A 1152 16.28 -40.20 -29.74
C VAL A 1152 16.91 -41.46 -29.13
N SER A 1153 17.39 -42.39 -29.96
CA SER A 1153 18.02 -43.63 -29.49
C SER A 1153 19.33 -43.39 -28.73
N GLN A 1154 20.09 -42.34 -29.08
CA GLN A 1154 21.28 -41.94 -28.32
C GLN A 1154 20.92 -41.41 -26.94
N ILE A 1155 19.89 -40.55 -26.83
CA ILE A 1155 19.39 -40.04 -25.56
C ILE A 1155 18.92 -41.19 -24.67
N GLU A 1156 18.12 -42.12 -25.22
CA GLU A 1156 17.62 -43.29 -24.48
C GLU A 1156 18.77 -44.16 -23.96
N ALA A 1157 19.78 -44.44 -24.79
CA ALA A 1157 20.95 -45.21 -24.39
C ALA A 1157 21.79 -44.52 -23.28
N LEU A 1158 21.91 -43.19 -23.32
CA LEU A 1158 22.58 -42.44 -22.25
C LEU A 1158 21.76 -42.47 -20.96
N VAL A 1159 20.44 -42.32 -21.04
CA VAL A 1159 19.55 -42.43 -19.87
C VAL A 1159 19.64 -43.82 -19.24
N ASP A 1160 19.63 -44.90 -20.03
CA ASP A 1160 19.77 -46.25 -19.48
C ASP A 1160 21.14 -46.46 -18.79
N LYS A 1161 22.24 -45.90 -19.34
CA LYS A 1161 23.55 -45.92 -18.68
C LYS A 1161 23.55 -45.18 -17.34
N ILE A 1162 22.96 -43.97 -17.30
CA ILE A 1162 22.83 -43.16 -16.09
C ILE A 1162 22.04 -43.93 -15.03
N LEU A 1163 20.87 -44.48 -15.41
CA LEU A 1163 20.01 -45.24 -14.50
C LEU A 1163 20.70 -46.50 -13.97
N ALA A 1164 21.43 -47.24 -14.81
CA ALA A 1164 22.19 -48.41 -14.40
C ALA A 1164 23.28 -48.06 -13.37
N ALA A 1165 24.10 -47.03 -13.67
CA ALA A 1165 25.16 -46.58 -12.76
C ALA A 1165 24.60 -46.07 -11.42
N LYS A 1166 23.50 -45.31 -11.46
CA LYS A 1166 22.85 -44.78 -10.24
C LYS A 1166 22.15 -45.86 -9.42
N LYS A 1167 21.71 -46.95 -10.06
CA LYS A 1167 21.14 -48.12 -9.37
C LYS A 1167 22.21 -48.90 -8.60
N GLU A 1168 23.40 -49.06 -9.17
CA GLU A 1168 24.54 -49.70 -8.49
C GLU A 1168 25.12 -48.81 -7.39
N ASN A 1169 25.26 -47.52 -7.65
CA ASN A 1169 25.75 -46.53 -6.70
C ASN A 1169 25.02 -45.19 -6.89
N SER A 1170 24.18 -44.79 -5.92
CA SER A 1170 23.41 -43.53 -5.98
C SER A 1170 24.29 -42.28 -6.13
N GLN A 1171 25.56 -42.38 -5.72
CA GLN A 1171 26.56 -41.29 -5.80
C GLN A 1171 27.46 -41.38 -7.05
N ALA A 1172 27.20 -42.29 -8.00
CA ALA A 1172 27.98 -42.37 -9.24
C ALA A 1172 27.98 -41.02 -9.99
N ASP A 1173 29.13 -40.56 -10.48
CA ASP A 1173 29.20 -39.34 -11.29
C ASP A 1173 28.70 -39.63 -12.70
N THR A 1174 27.59 -38.98 -13.06
CA THR A 1174 26.91 -39.12 -14.36
C THR A 1174 26.98 -37.85 -15.20
N SER A 1175 27.77 -36.86 -14.76
CA SER A 1175 27.81 -35.52 -15.34
C SER A 1175 28.21 -35.49 -16.83
N GLU A 1176 29.08 -36.41 -17.27
CA GLU A 1176 29.50 -36.51 -18.66
C GLU A 1176 28.36 -36.99 -19.58
N TRP A 1177 27.62 -38.02 -19.16
CA TRP A 1177 26.48 -38.54 -19.93
C TRP A 1177 25.31 -37.55 -19.93
N GLU A 1178 25.08 -36.85 -18.83
CA GLU A 1178 24.08 -35.79 -18.75
C GLU A 1178 24.42 -34.62 -19.69
N ARG A 1179 25.71 -34.24 -19.79
CA ARG A 1179 26.16 -33.25 -20.78
C ARG A 1179 25.97 -33.73 -22.22
N GLY A 1180 26.22 -35.01 -22.48
CA GLY A 1180 25.92 -35.64 -23.78
C GLY A 1180 24.44 -35.56 -24.12
N ILE A 1181 23.54 -35.73 -23.15
CA ILE A 1181 22.10 -35.52 -23.35
C ILE A 1181 21.81 -34.05 -23.67
N ASP A 1182 22.39 -33.10 -22.93
CA ASP A 1182 22.20 -31.66 -23.17
C ASP A 1182 22.58 -31.26 -24.60
N GLU A 1183 23.74 -31.70 -25.10
CA GLU A 1183 24.19 -31.44 -26.48
C GLU A 1183 23.23 -32.02 -27.53
N LEU A 1184 22.70 -33.21 -27.29
CA LEU A 1184 21.73 -33.84 -28.18
C LEU A 1184 20.37 -33.12 -28.15
N VAL A 1185 19.93 -32.65 -26.99
CA VAL A 1185 18.71 -31.84 -26.85
C VAL A 1185 18.87 -30.50 -27.56
N TYR A 1186 20.01 -29.82 -27.43
CA TYR A 1186 20.28 -28.58 -28.17
C TYR A 1186 20.21 -28.77 -29.69
N LYS A 1187 20.70 -29.91 -30.20
CA LYS A 1187 20.56 -30.27 -31.62
C LYS A 1187 19.11 -30.50 -32.04
N LEU A 1188 18.28 -31.13 -31.19
CA LEU A 1188 16.86 -31.34 -31.51
C LEU A 1188 16.09 -30.02 -31.69
N TYR A 1189 16.50 -28.96 -31.00
CA TYR A 1189 15.89 -27.63 -31.10
C TYR A 1189 16.61 -26.70 -32.10
N ASN A 1190 17.67 -27.15 -32.78
CA ASN A 1190 18.48 -26.30 -33.67
C ASN A 1190 18.90 -24.98 -33.01
N LEU A 1191 19.45 -25.08 -31.78
CA LEU A 1191 19.88 -23.91 -31.01
C LEU A 1191 21.22 -23.36 -31.53
N THR A 1192 21.34 -22.03 -31.55
CA THR A 1192 22.59 -21.33 -31.87
C THR A 1192 23.50 -21.21 -30.64
N GLU A 1193 24.78 -20.89 -30.83
CA GLU A 1193 25.71 -20.66 -29.70
C GLU A 1193 25.25 -19.52 -28.78
N GLU A 1194 24.63 -18.48 -29.34
CA GLU A 1194 24.05 -17.37 -28.57
C GLU A 1194 22.90 -17.86 -27.67
N GLU A 1195 21.99 -18.67 -28.21
CA GLU A 1195 20.85 -19.25 -27.49
C GLU A 1195 21.30 -20.25 -26.41
N ILE A 1196 22.29 -21.09 -26.72
CA ILE A 1196 22.91 -21.99 -25.75
C ILE A 1196 23.55 -21.18 -24.62
N GLY A 1197 24.25 -20.10 -24.95
CA GLY A 1197 24.82 -19.18 -23.97
C GLY A 1197 23.78 -18.55 -23.03
N ILE A 1198 22.57 -18.23 -23.51
CA ILE A 1198 21.46 -17.74 -22.68
C ILE A 1198 21.00 -18.83 -21.69
N ILE A 1199 20.84 -20.07 -22.17
CA ILE A 1199 20.40 -21.22 -21.37
C ILE A 1199 21.42 -21.53 -20.27
N GLU A 1200 22.71 -21.55 -20.62
CA GLU A 1200 23.78 -21.95 -19.69
C GLU A 1200 24.19 -20.85 -18.70
N LYS A 1201 24.05 -19.56 -19.04
CA LYS A 1201 24.38 -18.43 -18.14
C LYS A 1201 23.49 -18.35 -16.89
N LYS A 1202 22.25 -18.84 -16.95
CA LYS A 1202 21.30 -18.83 -15.82
C LYS A 1202 21.39 -20.09 -14.92
N LYS A 1203 22.55 -20.76 -14.87
CA LYS A 1203 22.77 -22.04 -14.17
C LYS A 1203 22.62 -21.98 -12.65
#